data_AF-A0A2M7NHN3-F1
#
_entry.id   AF-A0A2M7NHN3-F1
#
_cell.length_a   1.000
_cell.length_b   1.000
_cell.length_c   1.000
_cell.angle_alpha   90.00
_cell.angle_beta   90.00
_cell.angle_gamma   90.00
#
_symmetry.space_group_name_H-M   'P 1'
#
loop_
_entity.id
_entity.type
_entity.pdbx_description
1 polymer ?
#
loop_
_entity_poly.entity_id
_entity_poly.type
_entity_poly.pdbx_seq_one_letter_code
_entity_poly.pdbx_strand_id
1 'polypeptide(L)'
;MKNRRLSKPIEKMQPHYDVVVIGSGYGGSISASRLSRAGKKVCLLERGKEYLTGEFPDTETEAATHMQFNLKNKRIGSQSSLYDFWVDDDINVFKGCGLGGTSLVNANVSIRPEKWVLKDNSFPKILQDESENGTSDLEEGYRLAYQMLKPNPYPENFPKLDKLEAHRKSAKAMNQPFYKTDINVNFDVDGKNHVGVQQKPCNLCGDCVSGCNVGAKNTTMMNYLPDAVNFGADIFVECSVSHLEKSDDKWIIHFELLGAQRHKFDAPEMYVTADNVVLSAGTLGSTEIMLRTKEKGLKVSNKLGFHFSGNGDVLGFGYNTEEKINGIGRGLHLDKENPVGPCITSVIDIRKTENLEDGMILEEGAAPSPMAKFFPGFMATMATLAGKDESKDGFVSEIKEKKREIESAIRGPYKGATQNTQTYLIMTHDKSAGHLSLKDNRLQINWKGVGHEEIFKKASNHIREATKALKGTSVPNPTWTKLFNQDLVTVHPLGGCIMGENSNQGVVNHKGQVFTAPNKENEEAVYENLYIADGSIVPRSLGANPLLTISALSERICKIMARDKGWEIDYNLPSKPSENSTKENEKRPLGIQFTETMKGFISTKKADEKACETSEEFQKAYKEGKSDNHPFKITLTVLCENLEEMLEDNEHLSQMVGTVEAPSLSTDPLLISEGTFQLFVEYEDEMETKRMVYKAKLFNPKGESYHFEGYKTIRGDKGFDMWSDTTTLYSTVFADNNGEKGELKAQGIIHVHLTDFVKQMTTMKALHADTATEKLKALYSFGKYFAGNLYDTYGGILAKASVFNPTAPPRKKRPLRAPEPQIYPVKTSDGVNLLLTRYDGRDREDLEDGINKGSVMLAHGFSVSGLIFEIDTPDTNLVEYLCAHGYDVWVMEYRTSIALPSAKDQCTADDIAMKDFPACVDKILKITGEKDIQLFTHCVGAITGVMAMLGGLKGVRSMVCFQVAADIIGGEQIKLKAAAHVPTLLKKFGIETMSAYTDVNAGWLDKALNTAVKAYSAVLGSDTNDPIANRVTFMFSTLYEKENIDEKTFDSFHEMFGVTNLTTYEQLTLMSREKELRNAEGEDVYLPHAKDRLNIPMCFVHGEKNEVFVPEATERTYNRLKALNPEQHYERHVIEGYGHQDCVIGKNADRDVWHHVVAFLDKNN
;
A
#
# COMPACT_ATOMS: atom_id res chain seq x y z
N MET A 1 -31.55 0.19 5.87
CA MET A 1 -31.24 -1.08 6.54
C MET A 1 -30.18 -1.75 5.70
N LYS A 2 -28.96 -1.95 6.24
CA LYS A 2 -27.83 -2.53 5.50
C LYS A 2 -28.00 -4.07 5.45
N ASN A 3 -27.65 -4.69 4.33
CA ASN A 3 -27.57 -6.14 4.21
C ASN A 3 -26.40 -6.66 5.07
N ARG A 4 -26.53 -7.87 5.62
CA ARG A 4 -25.52 -8.54 6.45
C ARG A 4 -24.29 -8.90 5.60
N ARG A 5 -23.08 -8.72 6.15
CA ARG A 5 -21.86 -9.28 5.56
C ARG A 5 -21.84 -10.80 5.75
N LEU A 6 -21.65 -11.53 4.65
CA LEU A 6 -21.59 -12.97 4.57
C LEU A 6 -20.18 -13.52 4.85
N SER A 7 -19.14 -12.72 4.61
CA SER A 7 -17.76 -13.15 4.83
C SER A 7 -17.37 -13.21 6.31
N LYS A 8 -16.59 -14.25 6.65
CA LYS A 8 -15.98 -14.43 7.96
C LYS A 8 -14.57 -13.82 7.98
N PRO A 9 -14.11 -13.32 9.14
CA PRO A 9 -12.71 -12.99 9.35
C PRO A 9 -11.79 -14.19 9.07
N ILE A 10 -10.61 -13.95 8.51
CA ILE A 10 -9.71 -15.00 8.01
C ILE A 10 -9.24 -15.96 9.11
N GLU A 11 -9.10 -15.49 10.34
CA GLU A 11 -8.71 -16.27 11.51
C GLU A 11 -9.74 -17.33 11.92
N LYS A 12 -10.98 -17.24 11.41
CA LYS A 12 -12.02 -18.27 11.62
C LYS A 12 -11.88 -19.44 10.64
N MET A 13 -10.94 -19.37 9.70
CA MET A 13 -10.68 -20.46 8.76
C MET A 13 -10.16 -21.70 9.49
N GLN A 14 -10.88 -22.81 9.32
CA GLN A 14 -10.42 -24.11 9.76
C GLN A 14 -9.26 -24.61 8.89
N PRO A 15 -8.32 -25.40 9.43
CA PRO A 15 -7.21 -25.97 8.65
C PRO A 15 -7.69 -26.98 7.58
N HIS A 16 -8.89 -27.54 7.75
CA HIS A 16 -9.45 -28.57 6.89
C HIS A 16 -10.96 -28.45 6.71
N TYR A 17 -11.46 -28.76 5.51
CA TYR A 17 -12.89 -28.79 5.15
C TYR A 17 -13.24 -30.01 4.29
N ASP A 18 -14.50 -30.44 4.33
CA ASP A 18 -15.00 -31.50 3.43
C ASP A 18 -14.93 -31.05 1.96
N VAL A 19 -15.21 -29.76 1.71
CA VAL A 19 -15.17 -29.15 0.38
C VAL A 19 -14.61 -27.73 0.43
N VAL A 20 -13.63 -27.43 -0.43
CA VAL A 20 -13.23 -26.05 -0.75
C VAL A 20 -13.74 -25.67 -2.14
N VAL A 21 -14.47 -24.56 -2.21
CA VAL A 21 -14.97 -23.94 -3.44
C VAL A 21 -14.16 -22.68 -3.73
N ILE A 22 -13.61 -22.58 -4.94
CA ILE A 22 -12.72 -21.47 -5.30
C ILE A 22 -13.45 -20.55 -6.28
N GLY A 23 -13.69 -19.30 -5.88
CA GLY A 23 -14.45 -18.31 -6.62
C GLY A 23 -15.94 -18.29 -6.25
N SER A 24 -16.55 -17.11 -6.29
CA SER A 24 -17.93 -16.89 -5.83
C SER A 24 -18.91 -16.46 -6.93
N GLY A 25 -18.57 -16.68 -8.20
CA GLY A 25 -19.47 -16.47 -9.32
C GLY A 25 -20.66 -17.45 -9.33
N TYR A 26 -21.35 -17.57 -10.47
CA TYR A 26 -22.48 -18.50 -10.61
C TYR A 26 -22.12 -19.93 -10.17
N GLY A 27 -21.07 -20.51 -10.76
CA GLY A 27 -20.64 -21.87 -10.42
C GLY A 27 -20.28 -22.08 -8.95
N GLY A 28 -19.50 -21.16 -8.38
CA GLY A 28 -19.02 -21.29 -7.01
C GLY A 28 -20.11 -21.04 -5.97
N SER A 29 -20.96 -20.04 -6.17
CA SER A 29 -22.09 -19.79 -5.27
C SER A 29 -23.11 -20.94 -5.26
N ILE A 30 -23.40 -21.52 -6.43
CA ILE A 30 -24.25 -22.71 -6.56
C ILE A 30 -23.59 -23.89 -5.82
N SER A 31 -22.31 -24.15 -6.09
CA SER A 31 -21.58 -25.25 -5.47
C SER A 31 -21.55 -25.11 -3.95
N ALA A 32 -21.28 -23.92 -3.42
CA ALA A 32 -21.32 -23.69 -1.98
C ALA A 32 -22.71 -23.90 -1.39
N SER A 33 -23.76 -23.36 -2.00
CA SER A 33 -25.15 -23.55 -1.55
C SER A 33 -25.54 -25.03 -1.51
N ARG A 34 -25.32 -25.75 -2.61
CA ARG A 34 -25.76 -27.15 -2.73
C ARG A 34 -24.96 -28.09 -1.83
N LEU A 35 -23.66 -27.89 -1.71
CA LEU A 35 -22.82 -28.76 -0.89
C LEU A 35 -23.01 -28.48 0.61
N SER A 36 -23.30 -27.23 1.01
CA SER A 36 -23.72 -26.95 2.40
C SER A 36 -25.11 -27.53 2.70
N ARG A 37 -26.06 -27.46 1.78
CA ARG A 37 -27.37 -28.14 1.89
C ARG A 37 -27.26 -29.67 1.92
N ALA A 38 -26.15 -30.22 1.42
CA ALA A 38 -25.81 -31.62 1.57
C ALA A 38 -25.15 -31.97 2.91
N GLY A 39 -25.10 -31.02 3.85
CA GLY A 39 -24.55 -31.19 5.20
C GLY A 39 -23.01 -31.18 5.25
N LYS A 40 -22.33 -30.65 4.22
CA LYS A 40 -20.87 -30.60 4.17
C LYS A 40 -20.32 -29.32 4.80
N LYS A 41 -19.16 -29.44 5.45
CA LYS A 41 -18.34 -28.29 5.86
C LYS A 41 -17.70 -27.68 4.62
N VAL A 42 -18.25 -26.57 4.17
CA VAL A 42 -17.83 -25.89 2.93
C VAL A 42 -17.04 -24.62 3.28
N CYS A 43 -15.89 -24.46 2.64
CA CYS A 43 -15.13 -23.21 2.61
C CYS A 43 -15.16 -22.62 1.20
N LEU A 44 -15.62 -21.38 1.06
CA LEU A 44 -15.55 -20.63 -0.19
C LEU A 44 -14.44 -19.57 -0.11
N LEU A 45 -13.53 -19.58 -1.08
CA LEU A 45 -12.45 -18.60 -1.21
C LEU A 45 -12.74 -17.64 -2.38
N GLU A 46 -12.82 -16.35 -2.11
CA GLU A 46 -13.02 -15.29 -3.11
C GLU A 46 -11.84 -14.32 -3.13
N ARG A 47 -11.34 -14.01 -4.34
CA ARG A 47 -10.23 -13.08 -4.54
C ARG A 47 -10.63 -11.62 -4.28
N GLY A 48 -11.83 -11.23 -4.67
CA GLY A 48 -12.34 -9.87 -4.51
C GLY A 48 -12.89 -9.58 -3.11
N LYS A 49 -13.36 -8.34 -2.92
CA LYS A 49 -13.99 -7.86 -1.67
C LYS A 49 -15.49 -8.20 -1.65
N GLU A 50 -16.09 -8.13 -0.46
CA GLU A 50 -17.54 -8.13 -0.30
C GLU A 50 -18.11 -6.71 -0.42
N TYR A 51 -18.98 -6.49 -1.41
CA TYR A 51 -19.67 -5.23 -1.65
C TYR A 51 -21.14 -5.35 -1.26
N LEU A 52 -21.59 -4.53 -0.31
CA LEU A 52 -23.00 -4.46 0.08
C LEU A 52 -23.78 -3.48 -0.80
N THR A 53 -25.10 -3.61 -0.79
CA THR A 53 -26.00 -2.61 -1.40
C THR A 53 -25.74 -1.23 -0.80
N GLY A 54 -25.39 -0.27 -1.66
CA GLY A 54 -25.00 1.09 -1.26
C GLY A 54 -23.48 1.32 -1.25
N GLU A 55 -22.66 0.27 -1.40
CA GLU A 55 -21.19 0.35 -1.46
C GLU A 55 -20.64 0.27 -2.90
N PHE A 56 -21.50 0.10 -3.91
CA PHE A 56 -21.05 0.15 -5.31
C PHE A 56 -20.78 1.61 -5.73
N PRO A 57 -19.77 1.85 -6.58
CA PRO A 57 -19.44 3.21 -7.00
C PRO A 57 -20.59 3.84 -7.80
N ASP A 58 -21.01 5.02 -7.38
CA ASP A 58 -22.08 5.81 -8.03
C ASP A 58 -21.50 6.97 -8.86
N THR A 59 -20.22 7.30 -8.65
CA THR A 59 -19.52 8.36 -9.37
C THR A 59 -18.28 7.87 -10.12
N GLU A 60 -17.82 8.67 -11.09
CA GLU A 60 -16.58 8.43 -11.86
C GLU A 60 -15.34 8.28 -10.97
N THR A 61 -15.18 9.17 -10.00
CA THR A 61 -14.03 9.19 -9.10
C THR A 61 -14.01 7.96 -8.20
N GLU A 62 -15.17 7.55 -7.70
CA GLU A 62 -15.30 6.29 -6.97
C GLU A 62 -14.97 5.11 -7.88
N ALA A 63 -15.61 5.01 -9.05
CA ALA A 63 -15.41 3.91 -9.99
C ALA A 63 -13.94 3.71 -10.34
N ALA A 64 -13.18 4.80 -10.55
CA ALA A 64 -11.74 4.76 -10.81
C ALA A 64 -10.93 4.06 -9.69
N THR A 65 -11.33 4.20 -8.43
CA THR A 65 -10.68 3.51 -7.29
C THR A 65 -10.99 2.01 -7.23
N HIS A 66 -12.05 1.57 -7.93
CA HIS A 66 -12.47 0.18 -8.03
C HIS A 66 -12.03 -0.49 -9.34
N MET A 67 -11.17 0.15 -10.15
CA MET A 67 -10.62 -0.44 -11.36
C MET A 67 -9.30 -1.19 -11.11
N GLN A 68 -9.14 -2.31 -11.81
CA GLN A 68 -7.88 -3.00 -11.97
C GLN A 68 -7.65 -3.39 -13.44
N PHE A 69 -6.40 -3.34 -13.86
CA PHE A 69 -5.99 -3.65 -15.23
C PHE A 69 -4.87 -4.70 -15.21
N ASN A 70 -5.14 -5.83 -15.86
CA ASN A 70 -4.18 -6.86 -16.20
C ASN A 70 -3.68 -6.59 -17.62
N LEU A 71 -2.54 -5.89 -17.72
CA LEU A 71 -1.82 -5.67 -18.98
C LEU A 71 -0.75 -6.73 -19.13
N LYS A 72 -0.30 -7.01 -20.36
CA LYS A 72 0.74 -8.02 -20.65
C LYS A 72 1.92 -8.06 -19.68
N ASN A 73 2.53 -6.90 -19.42
CA ASN A 73 3.77 -6.81 -18.64
C ASN A 73 3.61 -6.14 -17.26
N LYS A 74 2.41 -5.64 -16.92
CA LYS A 74 2.18 -4.95 -15.64
C LYS A 74 0.75 -5.10 -15.16
N ARG A 75 0.54 -4.96 -13.85
CA ARG A 75 -0.80 -4.88 -13.24
C ARG A 75 -0.95 -3.49 -12.64
N ILE A 76 -2.13 -2.88 -12.81
CA ILE A 76 -2.47 -1.57 -12.27
C ILE A 76 -3.71 -1.72 -11.40
N GLY A 77 -3.75 -1.05 -10.24
CA GLY A 77 -4.85 -1.15 -9.29
C GLY A 77 -4.72 -2.35 -8.33
N SER A 78 -5.66 -2.46 -7.39
CA SER A 78 -5.68 -3.56 -6.41
C SER A 78 -6.28 -4.83 -7.03
N GLN A 79 -5.68 -5.98 -6.75
CA GLN A 79 -6.14 -7.29 -7.24
C GLN A 79 -7.57 -7.66 -6.77
N SER A 80 -8.04 -7.05 -5.68
CA SER A 80 -9.36 -7.27 -5.09
C SER A 80 -10.42 -6.23 -5.51
N SER A 81 -10.07 -5.28 -6.39
CA SER A 81 -10.96 -4.24 -6.91
C SER A 81 -12.06 -4.78 -7.84
N LEU A 82 -13.24 -4.15 -7.86
CA LEU A 82 -14.47 -4.68 -8.49
C LEU A 82 -14.38 -4.90 -10.00
N TYR A 83 -13.84 -3.92 -10.74
CA TYR A 83 -13.81 -3.91 -12.20
C TYR A 83 -12.48 -4.43 -12.72
N ASP A 84 -12.48 -5.65 -13.28
CA ASP A 84 -11.28 -6.33 -13.73
C ASP A 84 -11.18 -6.38 -15.25
N PHE A 85 -10.24 -5.61 -15.80
CA PHE A 85 -9.96 -5.53 -17.23
C PHE A 85 -8.69 -6.32 -17.57
N TRP A 86 -8.81 -7.27 -18.48
CA TRP A 86 -7.70 -8.01 -19.07
C TRP A 86 -7.47 -7.48 -20.48
N VAL A 87 -6.28 -6.93 -20.72
CA VAL A 87 -5.94 -6.25 -21.97
C VAL A 87 -4.84 -6.99 -22.69
N ASP A 88 -5.20 -7.59 -23.81
CA ASP A 88 -4.34 -8.40 -24.69
C ASP A 88 -4.42 -7.89 -26.15
N ASP A 89 -3.60 -8.43 -27.05
CA ASP A 89 -3.41 -7.87 -28.41
C ASP A 89 -4.60 -8.09 -29.35
N ASP A 90 -5.45 -9.08 -29.10
CA ASP A 90 -6.51 -9.48 -30.04
C ASP A 90 -7.90 -9.43 -29.39
N ILE A 91 -7.99 -9.75 -28.09
CA ILE A 91 -9.24 -9.77 -27.34
C ILE A 91 -9.03 -9.33 -25.90
N ASN A 92 -9.88 -8.43 -25.45
CA ASN A 92 -9.91 -7.91 -24.09
C ASN A 92 -11.08 -8.52 -23.33
N VAL A 93 -10.93 -8.73 -22.03
CA VAL A 93 -11.99 -9.29 -21.18
C VAL A 93 -12.32 -8.32 -20.06
N PHE A 94 -13.61 -8.04 -19.87
CA PHE A 94 -14.11 -7.34 -18.68
C PHE A 94 -14.90 -8.31 -17.81
N LYS A 95 -14.57 -8.36 -16.52
CA LYS A 95 -15.29 -9.19 -15.54
C LYS A 95 -15.39 -8.51 -14.17
N GLY A 96 -16.33 -9.00 -13.35
CA GLY A 96 -16.42 -8.61 -11.95
C GLY A 96 -15.44 -9.38 -11.06
N CYS A 97 -14.96 -8.73 -10.00
CA CYS A 97 -14.11 -9.31 -8.97
C CYS A 97 -14.60 -8.89 -7.58
N GLY A 98 -15.24 -9.82 -6.87
CA GLY A 98 -15.90 -9.56 -5.60
C GLY A 98 -16.75 -10.75 -5.20
N LEU A 99 -17.22 -10.77 -3.95
CA LEU A 99 -18.12 -11.82 -3.46
C LEU A 99 -19.43 -11.77 -4.27
N GLY A 100 -19.62 -12.74 -5.15
CA GLY A 100 -20.67 -12.80 -6.17
C GLY A 100 -20.16 -12.82 -7.64
N GLY A 101 -18.86 -12.60 -7.85
CA GLY A 101 -18.21 -12.55 -9.16
C GLY A 101 -18.85 -11.55 -10.14
N THR A 102 -18.90 -11.91 -11.42
CA THR A 102 -19.49 -11.05 -12.47
C THR A 102 -21.00 -10.85 -12.32
N SER A 103 -21.71 -11.61 -11.47
CA SER A 103 -23.12 -11.33 -11.18
C SER A 103 -23.32 -9.93 -10.60
N LEU A 104 -22.31 -9.37 -9.93
CA LEU A 104 -22.33 -8.01 -9.39
C LEU A 104 -22.45 -6.96 -10.50
N VAL A 105 -21.82 -7.16 -11.65
CA VAL A 105 -21.63 -6.15 -12.71
C VAL A 105 -22.13 -6.56 -14.10
N ASN A 106 -22.82 -7.70 -14.25
CA ASN A 106 -23.45 -8.08 -15.51
C ASN A 106 -24.80 -7.39 -15.78
N ALA A 107 -25.41 -7.66 -16.93
CA ALA A 107 -26.68 -7.07 -17.34
C ALA A 107 -27.94 -7.87 -16.97
N ASN A 108 -27.81 -8.96 -16.18
CA ASN A 108 -28.91 -9.82 -15.67
C ASN A 108 -29.63 -10.75 -16.64
N VAL A 109 -29.19 -10.86 -17.90
CA VAL A 109 -29.97 -11.58 -18.91
C VAL A 109 -29.88 -13.09 -18.78
N SER A 110 -31.04 -13.74 -18.69
CA SER A 110 -31.20 -15.20 -18.54
C SER A 110 -31.85 -15.79 -19.79
N ILE A 111 -31.04 -16.02 -20.82
CA ILE A 111 -31.47 -16.66 -22.08
C ILE A 111 -30.89 -18.07 -22.18
N ARG A 112 -31.70 -19.02 -22.64
CA ARG A 112 -31.22 -20.36 -23.00
C ARG A 112 -30.54 -20.35 -24.37
N PRO A 113 -29.43 -21.09 -24.55
CA PRO A 113 -28.88 -21.31 -25.88
C PRO A 113 -29.86 -22.12 -26.72
N GLU A 114 -29.76 -22.01 -28.05
CA GLU A 114 -30.55 -22.85 -28.94
C GLU A 114 -30.14 -24.32 -28.79
N LYS A 115 -31.09 -25.26 -28.90
CA LYS A 115 -30.84 -26.69 -28.62
C LYS A 115 -29.70 -27.27 -29.46
N TRP A 116 -29.61 -26.89 -30.74
CA TRP A 116 -28.53 -27.36 -31.63
C TRP A 116 -27.12 -26.92 -31.23
N VAL A 117 -26.95 -25.88 -30.39
CA VAL A 117 -25.65 -25.52 -29.81
C VAL A 117 -25.14 -26.65 -28.92
N LEU A 118 -26.03 -27.21 -28.09
CA LEU A 118 -25.71 -28.29 -27.17
C LEU A 118 -25.56 -29.65 -27.86
N LYS A 119 -26.03 -29.78 -29.12
CA LYS A 119 -25.88 -30.97 -29.96
C LYS A 119 -24.56 -30.99 -30.74
N ASP A 120 -23.79 -29.92 -30.67
CA ASP A 120 -22.49 -29.86 -31.32
C ASP A 120 -21.54 -30.94 -30.73
N ASN A 121 -20.71 -31.54 -31.59
CA ASN A 121 -19.79 -32.61 -31.19
C ASN A 121 -18.72 -32.17 -30.17
N SER A 122 -18.56 -30.86 -29.94
CA SER A 122 -17.72 -30.33 -28.87
C SER A 122 -18.28 -30.58 -27.47
N PHE A 123 -19.58 -30.80 -27.31
CA PHE A 123 -20.17 -31.21 -26.04
C PHE A 123 -20.15 -32.74 -25.89
N PRO A 124 -19.93 -33.26 -24.67
CA PRO A 124 -20.08 -34.69 -24.39
C PRO A 124 -21.46 -35.23 -24.81
N LYS A 125 -21.48 -36.46 -25.32
CA LYS A 125 -22.65 -37.13 -25.89
C LYS A 125 -23.84 -37.14 -24.93
N ILE A 126 -23.59 -37.34 -23.64
CA ILE A 126 -24.64 -37.29 -22.61
C ILE A 126 -25.35 -35.94 -22.55
N LEU A 127 -24.65 -34.81 -22.73
CA LEU A 127 -25.27 -33.49 -22.74
C LEU A 127 -26.05 -33.24 -24.04
N GLN A 128 -25.56 -33.77 -25.16
CA GLN A 128 -26.30 -33.73 -26.43
C GLN A 128 -27.64 -34.47 -26.28
N ASP A 129 -27.62 -35.67 -25.69
CA ASP A 129 -28.81 -36.50 -25.49
C ASP A 129 -29.76 -35.88 -24.45
N GLU A 130 -29.22 -35.34 -23.35
CA GLU A 130 -30.01 -34.64 -22.32
C GLU A 130 -30.69 -33.36 -22.84
N SER A 131 -30.13 -32.70 -23.85
CA SER A 131 -30.72 -31.49 -24.47
C SER A 131 -32.02 -31.78 -25.26
N GLU A 132 -32.27 -33.04 -25.60
CA GLU A 132 -33.47 -33.48 -26.31
C GLU A 132 -34.60 -33.88 -25.34
N ASN A 133 -34.24 -34.37 -24.15
CA ASN A 133 -35.17 -34.91 -23.18
C ASN A 133 -35.60 -33.85 -22.16
N GLY A 134 -36.89 -33.50 -22.15
CA GLY A 134 -37.48 -32.52 -21.22
C GLY A 134 -37.46 -32.91 -19.73
N THR A 135 -36.87 -34.05 -19.36
CA THR A 135 -36.79 -34.57 -17.98
C THR A 135 -35.36 -34.98 -17.59
N SER A 136 -34.33 -34.38 -18.19
CA SER A 136 -32.91 -34.65 -17.94
C SER A 136 -32.34 -33.93 -16.70
N ASP A 137 -31.14 -34.33 -16.27
CA ASP A 137 -30.39 -33.61 -15.22
C ASP A 137 -30.03 -32.18 -15.65
N LEU A 138 -29.81 -31.93 -16.95
CA LEU A 138 -29.61 -30.58 -17.49
C LEU A 138 -30.87 -29.71 -17.39
N GLU A 139 -32.04 -30.24 -17.78
CA GLU A 139 -33.31 -29.51 -17.65
C GLU A 139 -33.66 -29.23 -16.19
N GLU A 140 -33.36 -30.15 -15.29
CA GLU A 140 -33.48 -29.94 -13.86
C GLU A 140 -32.53 -28.84 -13.36
N GLY A 141 -31.29 -28.80 -13.87
CA GLY A 141 -30.35 -27.72 -13.59
C GLY A 141 -30.90 -26.35 -14.00
N TYR A 142 -31.51 -26.24 -15.19
CA TYR A 142 -32.21 -25.02 -15.61
C TYR A 142 -33.38 -24.67 -14.69
N ARG A 143 -34.19 -25.66 -14.29
CA ARG A 143 -35.33 -25.45 -13.38
C ARG A 143 -34.88 -24.89 -12.03
N LEU A 144 -33.83 -25.47 -11.44
CA LEU A 144 -33.27 -25.05 -10.16
C LEU A 144 -32.66 -23.64 -10.24
N ALA A 145 -31.90 -23.35 -11.31
CA ALA A 145 -31.36 -22.02 -11.56
C ALA A 145 -32.47 -20.97 -11.69
N TYR A 146 -33.54 -21.28 -12.44
CA TYR A 146 -34.70 -20.38 -12.60
C TYR A 146 -35.42 -20.15 -11.26
N GLN A 147 -35.56 -21.19 -10.43
CA GLN A 147 -36.20 -21.09 -9.11
C GLN A 147 -35.43 -20.16 -8.15
N MET A 148 -34.10 -20.19 -8.15
CA MET A 148 -33.25 -19.37 -7.28
C MET A 148 -33.00 -17.96 -7.82
N LEU A 149 -32.68 -17.83 -9.12
CA LEU A 149 -32.35 -16.55 -9.74
C LEU A 149 -33.60 -15.68 -9.99
N LYS A 150 -34.78 -16.33 -10.09
CA LYS A 150 -36.07 -15.71 -10.39
C LYS A 150 -36.01 -14.71 -11.56
N PRO A 151 -35.51 -15.13 -12.74
CA PRO A 151 -35.60 -14.30 -13.93
C PRO A 151 -37.07 -14.00 -14.28
N ASN A 152 -37.32 -12.79 -14.78
CA ASN A 152 -38.62 -12.38 -15.30
C ASN A 152 -38.46 -11.30 -16.39
N PRO A 153 -39.44 -11.12 -17.30
CA PRO A 153 -39.37 -10.05 -18.28
C PRO A 153 -39.76 -8.70 -17.66
N TYR A 154 -39.37 -7.61 -18.32
CA TYR A 154 -39.77 -6.26 -17.91
C TYR A 154 -41.32 -6.12 -17.87
N PRO A 155 -41.93 -5.79 -16.72
CA PRO A 155 -43.38 -5.88 -16.56
C PRO A 155 -44.17 -4.92 -17.46
N GLU A 156 -45.36 -5.32 -17.90
CA GLU A 156 -46.24 -4.49 -18.74
C GLU A 156 -46.86 -3.31 -17.98
N ASN A 157 -46.99 -3.41 -16.66
CA ASN A 157 -47.54 -2.36 -15.79
C ASN A 157 -46.50 -1.31 -15.36
N PHE A 158 -45.25 -1.42 -15.82
CA PHE A 158 -44.22 -0.44 -15.58
C PHE A 158 -44.18 0.62 -16.71
N PRO A 159 -43.52 1.79 -16.50
CA PRO A 159 -43.41 2.83 -17.53
C PRO A 159 -42.83 2.30 -18.85
N LYS A 160 -43.25 2.90 -19.98
CA LYS A 160 -42.62 2.60 -21.27
C LYS A 160 -41.17 3.08 -21.28
N LEU A 161 -40.29 2.30 -21.89
CA LEU A 161 -38.87 2.62 -22.03
C LEU A 161 -38.56 3.00 -23.48
N ASP A 162 -38.02 4.19 -23.69
CA ASP A 162 -37.68 4.75 -25.00
C ASP A 162 -36.74 3.80 -25.79
N LYS A 163 -35.69 3.27 -25.15
CA LYS A 163 -34.75 2.28 -25.73
C LYS A 163 -35.41 0.97 -26.17
N LEU A 164 -36.40 0.47 -25.43
CA LEU A 164 -37.12 -0.76 -25.76
C LEU A 164 -37.99 -0.55 -27.01
N GLU A 165 -38.69 0.58 -27.09
CA GLU A 165 -39.55 0.90 -28.23
C GLU A 165 -38.75 1.21 -29.50
N ALA A 166 -37.60 1.87 -29.37
CA ALA A 166 -36.64 2.01 -30.47
C ALA A 166 -36.17 0.64 -30.97
N HIS A 167 -35.79 -0.27 -30.08
CA HIS A 167 -35.37 -1.62 -30.45
C HIS A 167 -36.49 -2.42 -31.14
N ARG A 168 -37.73 -2.30 -30.66
CA ARG A 168 -38.92 -2.87 -31.31
C ARG A 168 -39.12 -2.33 -32.73
N LYS A 169 -38.90 -1.03 -32.94
CA LYS A 169 -38.96 -0.39 -34.27
C LYS A 169 -37.89 -0.95 -35.21
N SER A 170 -36.66 -1.13 -34.74
CA SER A 170 -35.57 -1.78 -35.49
C SER A 170 -35.94 -3.21 -35.88
N ALA A 171 -36.46 -4.00 -34.94
CA ALA A 171 -36.88 -5.39 -35.20
C ALA A 171 -37.92 -5.49 -36.33
N LYS A 172 -38.92 -4.61 -36.30
CA LYS A 172 -39.98 -4.54 -37.32
C LYS A 172 -39.41 -4.19 -38.69
N ALA A 173 -38.47 -3.25 -38.75
CA ALA A 173 -37.82 -2.85 -40.01
C ALA A 173 -36.90 -3.94 -40.58
N MET A 174 -36.24 -4.70 -39.69
CA MET A 174 -35.39 -5.85 -40.06
C MET A 174 -36.20 -7.11 -40.41
N ASN A 175 -37.51 -7.11 -40.15
CA ASN A 175 -38.39 -8.29 -40.27
C ASN A 175 -37.89 -9.49 -39.44
N GLN A 176 -37.46 -9.21 -38.20
CA GLN A 176 -36.93 -10.21 -37.28
C GLN A 176 -37.82 -10.36 -36.02
N PRO A 177 -37.86 -11.56 -35.39
CA PRO A 177 -38.53 -11.75 -34.12
C PRO A 177 -38.03 -10.81 -33.02
N PHE A 178 -38.95 -10.33 -32.19
CA PHE A 178 -38.68 -9.44 -31.06
C PHE A 178 -39.40 -9.94 -29.80
N TYR A 179 -38.72 -9.95 -28.67
CA TYR A 179 -39.34 -10.24 -27.37
C TYR A 179 -38.66 -9.49 -26.22
N LYS A 180 -39.40 -9.31 -25.12
CA LYS A 180 -38.83 -8.90 -23.84
C LYS A 180 -38.14 -10.09 -23.21
N THR A 181 -36.86 -9.96 -22.89
CA THR A 181 -36.06 -11.07 -22.36
C THR A 181 -36.18 -11.18 -20.85
N ASP A 182 -36.00 -12.41 -20.37
CA ASP A 182 -35.96 -12.74 -18.96
C ASP A 182 -34.68 -12.16 -18.32
N ILE A 183 -34.85 -11.37 -17.26
CA ILE A 183 -33.77 -10.74 -16.52
C ILE A 183 -33.89 -11.02 -15.02
N ASN A 184 -32.74 -11.18 -14.35
CA ASN A 184 -32.65 -11.40 -12.91
C ASN A 184 -32.86 -10.07 -12.14
N VAL A 185 -34.05 -9.48 -12.24
CA VAL A 185 -34.39 -8.21 -11.60
C VAL A 185 -35.70 -8.35 -10.81
N ASN A 186 -35.66 -7.90 -9.57
CA ASN A 186 -36.82 -7.83 -8.70
C ASN A 186 -37.65 -6.57 -9.03
N PHE A 187 -38.95 -6.77 -9.30
CA PHE A 187 -39.89 -5.69 -9.61
C PHE A 187 -41.04 -5.58 -8.59
N ASP A 188 -41.17 -6.55 -7.68
CA ASP A 188 -42.35 -6.73 -6.83
C ASP A 188 -42.01 -6.93 -5.35
N VAL A 189 -40.91 -7.60 -5.01
CA VAL A 189 -40.53 -7.84 -3.60
C VAL A 189 -40.02 -6.56 -2.95
N ASP A 190 -40.72 -6.06 -1.92
CA ASP A 190 -40.25 -5.04 -1.00
C ASP A 190 -40.21 -5.63 0.42
N GLY A 191 -39.10 -6.28 0.76
CA GLY A 191 -39.04 -7.17 1.91
C GLY A 191 -37.93 -8.21 1.85
N LYS A 192 -38.02 -9.20 2.73
CA LYS A 192 -37.16 -10.39 2.69
C LYS A 192 -37.56 -11.29 1.52
N ASN A 193 -36.58 -11.73 0.75
CA ASN A 193 -36.78 -12.68 -0.33
C ASN A 193 -36.79 -14.15 0.17
N HIS A 194 -36.81 -15.10 -0.77
CA HIS A 194 -36.91 -16.54 -0.52
C HIS A 194 -35.70 -17.17 0.20
N VAL A 195 -34.61 -16.42 0.39
CA VAL A 195 -33.43 -16.84 1.19
C VAL A 195 -33.17 -15.91 2.38
N GLY A 196 -34.12 -15.01 2.68
CA GLY A 196 -34.07 -14.12 3.84
C GLY A 196 -33.33 -12.79 3.63
N VAL A 197 -32.89 -12.46 2.41
CA VAL A 197 -32.20 -11.19 2.10
C VAL A 197 -33.20 -10.07 1.88
N GLN A 198 -32.92 -8.88 2.44
CA GLN A 198 -33.73 -7.69 2.22
C GLN A 198 -33.50 -7.14 0.79
N GLN A 199 -34.57 -7.01 0.03
CA GLN A 199 -34.56 -6.44 -1.32
C GLN A 199 -35.58 -5.30 -1.45
N LYS A 200 -35.41 -4.52 -2.52
CA LYS A 200 -36.36 -3.50 -2.98
C LYS A 200 -36.65 -3.71 -4.47
N PRO A 201 -37.82 -3.26 -4.96
CA PRO A 201 -38.11 -3.23 -6.39
C PRO A 201 -37.14 -2.31 -7.16
N CYS A 202 -36.90 -2.64 -8.43
CA CYS A 202 -36.07 -1.83 -9.32
C CYS A 202 -36.62 -0.39 -9.45
N ASN A 203 -35.74 0.60 -9.33
CA ASN A 203 -36.07 2.02 -9.49
C ASN A 203 -35.81 2.57 -10.90
N LEU A 204 -35.46 1.69 -11.85
CA LEU A 204 -35.24 2.01 -13.28
C LEU A 204 -34.04 2.94 -13.57
N CYS A 205 -33.01 2.91 -12.73
CA CYS A 205 -31.86 3.83 -12.84
C CYS A 205 -30.89 3.57 -14.01
N GLY A 206 -30.84 2.36 -14.60
CA GLY A 206 -29.91 2.02 -15.69
C GLY A 206 -28.55 1.45 -15.29
N ASP A 207 -28.20 1.40 -14.00
CA ASP A 207 -26.83 1.12 -13.52
C ASP A 207 -26.53 -0.35 -13.22
N CYS A 208 -27.21 -1.28 -13.90
CA CYS A 208 -27.05 -2.71 -13.61
C CYS A 208 -25.60 -3.20 -13.75
N VAL A 209 -24.82 -2.58 -14.65
CA VAL A 209 -23.45 -3.01 -15.02
C VAL A 209 -22.33 -2.33 -14.22
N SER A 210 -22.66 -1.36 -13.35
CA SER A 210 -21.73 -0.79 -12.37
C SER A 210 -21.96 -1.31 -10.93
N GLY A 211 -22.97 -2.17 -10.75
CA GLY A 211 -23.37 -2.67 -9.44
C GLY A 211 -24.64 -2.00 -8.93
N CYS A 212 -25.56 -2.81 -8.40
CA CYS A 212 -26.90 -2.34 -8.04
C CYS A 212 -26.96 -1.82 -6.59
N ASN A 213 -26.94 -0.50 -6.43
CA ASN A 213 -27.12 0.16 -5.12
C ASN A 213 -28.55 0.16 -4.58
N VAL A 214 -29.52 -0.38 -5.33
CA VAL A 214 -30.93 -0.49 -4.92
C VAL A 214 -31.22 -1.81 -4.21
N GLY A 215 -30.46 -2.85 -4.50
CA GLY A 215 -30.72 -4.22 -4.04
C GLY A 215 -31.77 -4.98 -4.86
N ALA A 216 -32.18 -4.43 -6.01
CA ALA A 216 -33.17 -5.03 -6.91
C ALA A 216 -32.61 -6.13 -7.82
N LYS A 217 -31.30 -6.11 -8.07
CA LYS A 217 -30.64 -7.08 -8.94
C LYS A 217 -30.50 -8.42 -8.23
N ASN A 218 -31.04 -9.51 -8.77
CA ASN A 218 -30.93 -10.87 -8.22
C ASN A 218 -29.54 -11.48 -8.54
N THR A 219 -28.50 -10.86 -7.99
CA THR A 219 -27.12 -11.36 -8.03
C THR A 219 -26.97 -12.61 -7.16
N THR A 220 -25.83 -13.31 -7.25
CA THR A 220 -25.58 -14.47 -6.39
C THR A 220 -25.44 -14.09 -4.90
N MET A 221 -25.14 -12.82 -4.62
CA MET A 221 -25.20 -12.22 -3.27
C MET A 221 -26.62 -12.03 -2.73
N MET A 222 -27.64 -12.14 -3.58
CA MET A 222 -29.05 -12.01 -3.19
C MET A 222 -29.77 -13.36 -3.12
N ASN A 223 -29.13 -14.47 -3.50
CA ASN A 223 -29.73 -15.81 -3.51
C ASN A 223 -28.77 -16.90 -2.97
N TYR A 224 -27.91 -17.46 -3.81
CA TYR A 224 -27.10 -18.65 -3.52
C TYR A 224 -26.10 -18.45 -2.37
N LEU A 225 -25.42 -17.30 -2.28
CA LEU A 225 -24.42 -17.08 -1.22
C LEU A 225 -25.05 -16.93 0.18
N PRO A 226 -26.10 -16.12 0.38
CA PRO A 226 -26.86 -16.12 1.62
C PRO A 226 -27.42 -17.50 1.97
N ASP A 227 -27.89 -18.24 0.97
CA ASP A 227 -28.37 -19.61 1.15
C ASP A 227 -27.27 -20.55 1.63
N ALA A 228 -26.07 -20.50 1.05
CA ALA A 228 -24.91 -21.27 1.52
C ALA A 228 -24.59 -20.98 3.00
N VAL A 229 -24.59 -19.70 3.40
CA VAL A 229 -24.36 -19.29 4.79
C VAL A 229 -25.48 -19.77 5.72
N ASN A 230 -26.74 -19.75 5.29
CA ASN A 230 -27.86 -20.29 6.07
C ASN A 230 -27.67 -21.78 6.43
N PHE A 231 -26.93 -22.53 5.60
CA PHE A 231 -26.57 -23.93 5.81
C PHE A 231 -25.11 -24.15 6.29
N GLY A 232 -24.43 -23.09 6.75
CA GLY A 232 -23.15 -23.21 7.46
C GLY A 232 -21.89 -23.12 6.60
N ALA A 233 -21.98 -22.61 5.36
CA ALA A 233 -20.77 -22.30 4.57
C ALA A 233 -19.91 -21.22 5.24
N ASP A 234 -18.61 -21.44 5.26
CA ASP A 234 -17.60 -20.45 5.62
C ASP A 234 -17.12 -19.73 4.35
N ILE A 235 -17.18 -18.40 4.34
CA ILE A 235 -16.82 -17.59 3.17
C ILE A 235 -15.68 -16.65 3.55
N PHE A 236 -14.60 -16.68 2.79
CA PHE A 236 -13.44 -15.80 2.98
C PHE A 236 -13.15 -14.99 1.71
N VAL A 237 -12.91 -13.70 1.88
CA VAL A 237 -12.66 -12.73 0.81
C VAL A 237 -11.20 -12.28 0.80
N GLU A 238 -10.77 -11.62 -0.27
CA GLU A 238 -9.36 -11.23 -0.50
C GLU A 238 -8.37 -12.42 -0.49
N CYS A 239 -8.87 -13.64 -0.75
CA CYS A 239 -8.10 -14.88 -0.85
C CYS A 239 -7.84 -15.24 -2.32
N SER A 240 -6.63 -14.97 -2.80
CA SER A 240 -6.23 -15.25 -4.18
C SER A 240 -5.57 -16.63 -4.28
N VAL A 241 -6.33 -17.64 -4.69
CA VAL A 241 -5.79 -18.99 -4.91
C VAL A 241 -4.79 -18.98 -6.06
N SER A 242 -3.61 -19.54 -5.81
CA SER A 242 -2.50 -19.58 -6.77
C SER A 242 -2.48 -20.89 -7.55
N HIS A 243 -2.52 -22.03 -6.84
CA HIS A 243 -2.45 -23.38 -7.39
C HIS A 243 -3.00 -24.41 -6.40
N LEU A 244 -3.21 -25.62 -6.90
CA LEU A 244 -3.61 -26.78 -6.12
C LEU A 244 -2.47 -27.78 -6.07
N GLU A 245 -2.39 -28.51 -4.97
CA GLU A 245 -1.46 -29.62 -4.79
C GLU A 245 -2.24 -30.84 -4.29
N LYS A 246 -1.91 -32.01 -4.82
CA LYS A 246 -2.49 -33.27 -4.38
C LYS A 246 -1.57 -33.90 -3.34
N SER A 247 -2.11 -34.22 -2.17
CA SER A 247 -1.38 -34.86 -1.07
C SER A 247 -2.20 -36.06 -0.58
N ASP A 248 -1.72 -37.26 -0.86
CA ASP A 248 -2.40 -38.53 -0.57
C ASP A 248 -3.88 -38.55 -1.02
N ASP A 249 -4.80 -38.57 -0.07
CA ASP A 249 -6.26 -38.59 -0.26
C ASP A 249 -6.90 -37.19 -0.26
N LYS A 250 -6.12 -36.13 -0.06
CA LYS A 250 -6.55 -34.74 0.12
C LYS A 250 -5.95 -33.78 -0.91
N TRP A 251 -6.51 -32.58 -0.92
CA TRP A 251 -6.02 -31.44 -1.68
C TRP A 251 -5.52 -30.35 -0.75
N ILE A 252 -4.42 -29.72 -1.13
CA ILE A 252 -3.88 -28.51 -0.51
C ILE A 252 -4.14 -27.36 -1.49
N ILE A 253 -4.82 -26.32 -1.01
CA ILE A 253 -5.22 -25.16 -1.79
C ILE A 253 -4.36 -23.99 -1.33
N HIS A 254 -3.38 -23.59 -2.14
CA HIS A 254 -2.46 -22.50 -1.83
C HIS A 254 -3.04 -21.15 -2.26
N PHE A 255 -2.95 -20.13 -1.39
CA PHE A 255 -3.51 -18.80 -1.65
C PHE A 255 -2.72 -17.65 -1.01
N GLU A 256 -2.80 -16.47 -1.64
CA GLU A 256 -2.31 -15.20 -1.09
C GLU A 256 -3.46 -14.41 -0.44
N LEU A 257 -3.22 -13.87 0.76
CA LEU A 257 -4.11 -12.92 1.43
C LEU A 257 -3.79 -11.49 0.98
N LEU A 258 -4.50 -10.99 -0.03
CA LEU A 258 -4.18 -9.75 -0.74
C LEU A 258 -4.25 -8.50 0.16
N GLY A 259 -5.22 -8.45 1.07
CA GLY A 259 -5.45 -7.32 1.97
C GLY A 259 -4.36 -7.13 3.03
N ALA A 260 -3.58 -8.18 3.32
CA ALA A 260 -2.54 -8.19 4.35
C ALA A 260 -1.14 -7.80 3.84
N GLN A 261 -0.97 -7.67 2.51
CA GLN A 261 0.29 -7.27 1.87
C GLN A 261 1.51 -8.13 2.29
N ARG A 262 1.27 -9.42 2.56
CA ARG A 262 2.31 -10.36 3.04
C ARG A 262 3.45 -10.54 2.04
N HIS A 263 3.19 -10.36 0.74
CA HIS A 263 4.22 -10.40 -0.30
C HIS A 263 5.34 -9.36 -0.11
N LYS A 264 5.11 -8.24 0.61
CA LYS A 264 6.18 -7.26 0.92
C LYS A 264 7.32 -7.87 1.75
N PHE A 265 7.06 -8.99 2.41
CA PHE A 265 7.99 -9.69 3.29
C PHE A 265 8.48 -11.02 2.72
N ASP A 266 8.21 -11.29 1.44
CA ASP A 266 8.53 -12.57 0.80
C ASP A 266 7.97 -13.74 1.63
N ALA A 267 6.74 -13.57 2.11
CA ALA A 267 6.07 -14.58 2.92
C ALA A 267 5.59 -15.73 2.03
N PRO A 268 5.71 -16.99 2.49
CA PRO A 268 5.07 -18.12 1.83
C PRO A 268 3.56 -17.91 1.68
N GLU A 269 3.00 -18.51 0.63
CA GLU A 269 1.56 -18.61 0.44
C GLU A 269 0.92 -19.33 1.64
N MET A 270 -0.29 -18.91 2.01
CA MET A 270 -1.09 -19.66 2.98
C MET A 270 -1.74 -20.84 2.26
N TYR A 271 -2.26 -21.80 3.01
CA TYR A 271 -3.02 -22.88 2.41
C TYR A 271 -4.16 -23.34 3.31
N VAL A 272 -5.09 -24.08 2.73
CA VAL A 272 -6.14 -24.83 3.42
C VAL A 272 -6.25 -26.21 2.79
N THR A 273 -6.57 -27.23 3.58
CA THR A 273 -6.73 -28.59 3.05
C THR A 273 -8.20 -28.96 2.86
N ALA A 274 -8.50 -29.84 1.90
CA ALA A 274 -9.85 -30.34 1.69
C ALA A 274 -9.89 -31.75 1.11
N ASP A 275 -10.98 -32.47 1.39
CA ASP A 275 -11.24 -33.76 0.74
C ASP A 275 -11.64 -33.57 -0.73
N ASN A 276 -12.41 -32.51 -1.02
CA ASN A 276 -12.91 -32.20 -2.36
C ASN A 276 -12.66 -30.74 -2.72
N VAL A 277 -12.35 -30.48 -3.99
CA VAL A 277 -12.17 -29.13 -4.52
C VAL A 277 -13.12 -28.90 -5.69
N VAL A 278 -13.84 -27.77 -5.65
CA VAL A 278 -14.63 -27.27 -6.78
C VAL A 278 -14.06 -25.93 -7.23
N LEU A 279 -13.39 -25.95 -8.37
CA LEU A 279 -12.84 -24.75 -9.00
C LEU A 279 -13.95 -24.02 -9.78
N SER A 280 -14.15 -22.74 -9.46
CA SER A 280 -15.20 -21.88 -10.01
C SER A 280 -14.78 -20.41 -10.07
N ALA A 281 -13.49 -20.16 -10.36
CA ALA A 281 -12.87 -18.84 -10.42
C ALA A 281 -13.17 -18.07 -11.72
N GLY A 282 -14.09 -18.59 -12.53
CA GLY A 282 -14.44 -18.11 -13.87
C GLY A 282 -13.45 -18.58 -14.92
N THR A 283 -13.81 -18.41 -16.18
CA THR A 283 -13.05 -18.86 -17.36
C THR A 283 -11.54 -18.62 -17.27
N LEU A 284 -11.15 -17.37 -17.02
CA LEU A 284 -9.73 -17.00 -16.89
C LEU A 284 -9.10 -17.55 -15.61
N GLY A 285 -9.77 -17.39 -14.46
CA GLY A 285 -9.21 -17.73 -13.15
C GLY A 285 -9.02 -19.23 -12.96
N SER A 286 -10.01 -20.04 -13.34
CA SER A 286 -9.95 -21.50 -13.24
C SER A 286 -8.87 -22.07 -14.16
N THR A 287 -8.78 -21.54 -15.39
CA THR A 287 -7.72 -21.93 -16.32
C THR A 287 -6.34 -21.50 -15.81
N GLU A 288 -6.18 -20.29 -15.27
CA GLU A 288 -4.93 -19.80 -14.70
C GLU A 288 -4.43 -20.66 -13.53
N ILE A 289 -5.32 -20.98 -12.58
CA ILE A 289 -5.02 -21.85 -11.44
C ILE A 289 -4.60 -23.24 -11.92
N MET A 290 -5.32 -23.82 -12.88
CA MET A 290 -4.99 -25.15 -13.41
C MET A 290 -3.67 -25.15 -14.20
N LEU A 291 -3.35 -24.07 -14.93
CA LEU A 291 -2.07 -23.94 -15.63
C LEU A 291 -0.90 -23.89 -14.63
N ARG A 292 -1.03 -23.11 -13.56
CA ARG A 292 -0.02 -23.07 -12.47
C ARG A 292 0.10 -24.41 -11.77
N THR A 293 -1.05 -25.05 -11.49
CA THR A 293 -1.12 -26.39 -10.90
C THR A 293 -0.41 -27.44 -11.77
N LYS A 294 -0.52 -27.34 -13.10
CA LYS A 294 0.21 -28.18 -14.06
C LYS A 294 1.72 -27.89 -14.03
N GLU A 295 2.14 -26.63 -14.03
CA GLU A 295 3.56 -26.23 -13.91
C GLU A 295 4.19 -26.72 -12.60
N LYS A 296 3.40 -26.80 -11.53
CA LYS A 296 3.78 -27.34 -10.21
C LYS A 296 3.79 -28.86 -10.14
N GLY A 297 3.40 -29.55 -11.21
CA GLY A 297 3.64 -31.00 -11.37
C GLY A 297 2.38 -31.85 -11.52
N LEU A 298 1.17 -31.32 -11.29
CA LEU A 298 -0.06 -32.09 -11.46
C LEU A 298 -0.23 -32.52 -12.92
N LYS A 299 -0.44 -33.81 -13.15
CA LYS A 299 -0.62 -34.36 -14.49
C LYS A 299 -2.07 -34.20 -14.93
N VAL A 300 -2.32 -33.30 -15.86
CA VAL A 300 -3.65 -32.98 -16.41
C VAL A 300 -3.65 -33.04 -17.93
N SER A 301 -4.84 -33.01 -18.52
CA SER A 301 -5.06 -32.96 -19.98
C SER A 301 -4.19 -31.94 -20.70
N ASN A 302 -3.78 -32.27 -21.94
CA ASN A 302 -3.08 -31.35 -22.84
C ASN A 302 -4.02 -30.36 -23.55
N LYS A 303 -5.33 -30.47 -23.32
CA LYS A 303 -6.35 -29.51 -23.79
C LYS A 303 -6.53 -28.32 -22.85
N LEU A 304 -5.87 -28.32 -21.69
CA LEU A 304 -5.88 -27.18 -20.79
C LEU A 304 -5.35 -25.92 -21.47
N GLY A 305 -6.14 -24.84 -21.39
CA GLY A 305 -5.88 -23.55 -22.02
C GLY A 305 -6.53 -23.38 -23.40
N PHE A 306 -6.94 -24.46 -24.08
CA PHE A 306 -7.49 -24.38 -25.43
C PHE A 306 -8.99 -24.10 -25.45
N HIS A 307 -9.49 -23.78 -26.63
CA HIS A 307 -10.90 -23.53 -26.92
C HIS A 307 -11.50 -22.35 -26.15
N PHE A 308 -10.70 -21.31 -25.91
CA PHE A 308 -11.21 -20.06 -25.38
C PHE A 308 -12.11 -19.36 -26.42
N SER A 309 -13.25 -18.87 -25.95
CA SER A 309 -14.26 -18.15 -26.73
C SER A 309 -14.60 -16.83 -26.04
N GLY A 310 -14.83 -15.78 -26.84
CA GLY A 310 -15.41 -14.52 -26.38
C GLY A 310 -16.94 -14.50 -26.48
N ASN A 311 -17.55 -15.67 -26.69
CA ASN A 311 -18.98 -15.87 -26.94
C ASN A 311 -19.54 -15.05 -28.11
N GLY A 312 -18.67 -14.68 -29.06
CA GLY A 312 -19.02 -13.79 -30.16
C GLY A 312 -19.53 -12.41 -29.71
N ASP A 313 -19.08 -11.90 -28.56
CA ASP A 313 -19.55 -10.60 -28.08
C ASP A 313 -19.22 -9.46 -29.05
N VAL A 314 -20.22 -8.65 -29.41
CA VAL A 314 -20.03 -7.39 -30.15
C VAL A 314 -20.78 -6.26 -29.47
N LEU A 315 -20.06 -5.19 -29.17
CA LEU A 315 -20.64 -3.91 -28.76
C LEU A 315 -20.74 -2.99 -29.98
N GLY A 316 -21.84 -2.26 -30.13
CA GLY A 316 -21.92 -1.16 -31.09
C GLY A 316 -23.04 -0.19 -30.76
N PHE A 317 -23.16 0.87 -31.56
CA PHE A 317 -24.06 1.98 -31.26
C PHE A 317 -24.79 2.50 -32.50
N GLY A 318 -26.05 2.89 -32.31
CA GLY A 318 -26.75 3.80 -33.20
C GLY A 318 -26.72 5.19 -32.61
N TYR A 319 -25.82 6.05 -33.07
CA TYR A 319 -25.58 7.39 -32.53
C TYR A 319 -26.51 8.43 -33.17
N ASN A 320 -26.94 9.43 -32.39
CA ASN A 320 -27.70 10.60 -32.85
C ASN A 320 -29.00 10.29 -33.64
N THR A 321 -29.70 9.22 -33.27
CA THR A 321 -30.92 8.75 -33.94
C THR A 321 -32.06 9.79 -33.90
N GLU A 322 -33.04 9.67 -34.81
CA GLU A 322 -34.27 10.49 -34.75
C GLU A 322 -35.12 10.16 -33.51
N GLU A 323 -35.10 8.90 -33.10
CA GLU A 323 -35.79 8.45 -31.89
C GLU A 323 -35.04 8.88 -30.64
N LYS A 324 -35.79 9.20 -29.59
CA LYS A 324 -35.22 9.37 -28.26
C LYS A 324 -34.97 7.99 -27.65
N ILE A 325 -33.83 7.79 -27.00
CA ILE A 325 -33.43 6.47 -26.46
C ILE A 325 -33.38 6.46 -24.93
N ASN A 326 -32.79 7.50 -24.31
CA ASN A 326 -32.51 7.56 -22.86
C ASN A 326 -31.68 6.37 -22.34
N GLY A 327 -30.67 5.94 -23.09
CA GLY A 327 -29.82 4.79 -22.75
C GLY A 327 -28.66 5.07 -21.78
N ILE A 328 -28.73 6.11 -20.93
CA ILE A 328 -27.64 6.45 -20.00
C ILE A 328 -28.19 6.46 -18.57
N GLY A 329 -27.56 5.65 -17.72
CA GLY A 329 -27.89 5.49 -16.32
C GLY A 329 -27.82 6.79 -15.54
N ARG A 330 -28.54 6.83 -14.42
CA ARG A 330 -28.80 8.06 -13.65
C ARG A 330 -28.30 8.02 -12.21
N GLY A 331 -27.72 6.91 -11.75
CA GLY A 331 -27.32 6.76 -10.35
C GLY A 331 -28.50 6.96 -9.42
N LEU A 332 -28.25 7.70 -8.35
CA LEU A 332 -29.27 8.14 -7.41
C LEU A 332 -30.13 9.31 -7.92
N HIS A 333 -29.78 9.95 -9.04
CA HIS A 333 -30.49 11.10 -9.61
C HIS A 333 -31.61 10.70 -10.59
N LEU A 334 -32.62 10.02 -10.07
CA LEU A 334 -33.72 9.47 -10.86
C LEU A 334 -34.53 10.55 -11.59
N ASP A 335 -34.81 10.32 -12.87
CA ASP A 335 -35.80 11.06 -13.66
C ASP A 335 -37.04 10.18 -13.84
N LYS A 336 -38.10 10.49 -13.09
CA LYS A 336 -39.36 9.72 -13.13
C LYS A 336 -40.13 9.91 -14.43
N GLU A 337 -39.91 11.02 -15.14
CA GLU A 337 -40.58 11.31 -16.41
C GLU A 337 -39.88 10.59 -17.58
N ASN A 338 -38.57 10.33 -17.45
CA ASN A 338 -37.75 9.71 -18.48
C ASN A 338 -36.92 8.53 -17.92
N PRO A 339 -37.57 7.43 -17.50
CA PRO A 339 -36.87 6.29 -16.92
C PRO A 339 -35.97 5.60 -17.96
N VAL A 340 -34.80 5.14 -17.50
CA VAL A 340 -33.85 4.36 -18.32
C VAL A 340 -34.28 2.90 -18.37
N GLY A 341 -34.69 2.35 -17.21
CA GLY A 341 -34.99 0.93 -17.04
C GLY A 341 -33.75 0.09 -16.71
N PRO A 342 -33.90 -1.23 -16.53
CA PRO A 342 -32.76 -2.16 -16.46
C PRO A 342 -31.86 -2.04 -17.69
N CYS A 343 -30.57 -2.37 -17.56
CA CYS A 343 -29.59 -2.22 -18.64
C CYS A 343 -30.06 -2.90 -19.93
N ILE A 344 -30.55 -4.14 -19.86
CA ILE A 344 -31.11 -4.88 -20.99
C ILE A 344 -32.53 -5.31 -20.65
N THR A 345 -33.44 -5.19 -21.62
CA THR A 345 -34.86 -5.59 -21.46
C THR A 345 -35.43 -6.33 -22.67
N SER A 346 -34.80 -6.27 -23.84
CA SER A 346 -35.35 -6.87 -25.05
C SER A 346 -34.29 -7.37 -26.03
N VAL A 347 -34.71 -8.30 -26.89
CA VAL A 347 -33.89 -9.03 -27.86
C VAL A 347 -34.55 -8.97 -29.24
N ILE A 348 -33.74 -8.73 -30.26
CA ILE A 348 -34.02 -9.12 -31.65
C ILE A 348 -33.31 -10.45 -31.90
N ASP A 349 -34.07 -11.49 -32.27
CA ASP A 349 -33.57 -12.85 -32.34
C ASP A 349 -33.38 -13.31 -33.78
N ILE A 350 -32.12 -13.41 -34.19
CA ILE A 350 -31.69 -13.78 -35.55
C ILE A 350 -31.04 -15.18 -35.51
N ARG A 351 -31.35 -16.02 -34.51
CA ARG A 351 -30.74 -17.36 -34.39
C ARG A 351 -31.36 -18.42 -35.29
N LYS A 352 -32.51 -18.13 -35.91
CA LYS A 352 -33.17 -19.03 -36.87
C LYS A 352 -32.57 -18.88 -38.26
N THR A 353 -31.39 -19.47 -38.45
CA THR A 353 -30.60 -19.47 -39.69
C THR A 353 -30.44 -20.88 -40.25
N GLU A 354 -29.90 -21.00 -41.47
CA GLU A 354 -29.56 -22.31 -42.05
C GLU A 354 -28.36 -22.96 -41.34
N ASN A 355 -27.35 -22.16 -40.98
CA ASN A 355 -26.17 -22.61 -40.22
C ASN A 355 -26.18 -22.03 -38.81
N LEU A 356 -25.80 -22.84 -37.83
CA LEU A 356 -25.65 -22.41 -36.43
C LEU A 356 -24.74 -21.19 -36.30
N GLU A 357 -23.60 -21.21 -37.00
CA GLU A 357 -22.58 -20.17 -36.91
C GLU A 357 -23.03 -18.79 -37.41
N ASP A 358 -24.15 -18.72 -38.14
CA ASP A 358 -24.72 -17.46 -38.63
C ASP A 358 -25.73 -16.83 -37.64
N GLY A 359 -26.16 -17.60 -36.63
CA GLY A 359 -27.18 -17.19 -35.68
C GLY A 359 -26.65 -16.21 -34.63
N MET A 360 -27.45 -15.19 -34.30
CA MET A 360 -27.10 -14.22 -33.25
C MET A 360 -28.33 -13.61 -32.60
N ILE A 361 -28.14 -13.09 -31.39
CA ILE A 361 -29.11 -12.19 -30.75
C ILE A 361 -28.55 -10.78 -30.66
N LEU A 362 -29.42 -9.80 -30.82
CA LEU A 362 -29.11 -8.38 -30.72
C LEU A 362 -29.93 -7.82 -29.57
N GLU A 363 -29.26 -7.33 -28.53
CA GLU A 363 -29.85 -6.79 -27.31
C GLU A 363 -29.70 -5.27 -27.28
N GLU A 364 -30.68 -4.60 -26.66
CA GLU A 364 -30.58 -3.17 -26.35
C GLU A 364 -29.98 -2.96 -24.95
N GLY A 365 -29.08 -1.99 -24.82
CA GLY A 365 -28.31 -1.73 -23.59
C GLY A 365 -28.45 -0.31 -23.03
N ALA A 366 -28.01 -0.13 -21.78
CA ALA A 366 -27.79 1.18 -21.18
C ALA A 366 -26.33 1.33 -20.71
N ALA A 367 -25.73 2.49 -20.95
CA ALA A 367 -24.44 2.86 -20.40
C ALA A 367 -24.60 3.25 -18.92
N PRO A 368 -23.73 2.81 -18.01
CA PRO A 368 -23.87 3.11 -16.59
C PRO A 368 -23.51 4.58 -16.29
N SER A 369 -24.12 5.14 -15.26
CA SER A 369 -23.96 6.54 -14.83
C SER A 369 -22.51 6.95 -14.53
N PRO A 370 -21.61 6.09 -13.99
CA PRO A 370 -20.21 6.45 -13.80
C PRO A 370 -19.41 6.62 -15.11
N MET A 371 -20.00 6.34 -16.29
CA MET A 371 -19.38 6.62 -17.60
C MET A 371 -19.99 7.85 -18.28
N ALA A 372 -21.02 8.46 -17.70
CA ALA A 372 -21.87 9.43 -18.39
C ALA A 372 -21.10 10.65 -18.91
N LYS A 373 -20.18 11.29 -18.15
CA LYS A 373 -19.57 12.55 -18.61
C LYS A 373 -18.55 12.35 -19.74
N PHE A 374 -17.95 11.18 -19.87
CA PHE A 374 -17.01 10.86 -20.94
C PHE A 374 -17.72 10.49 -22.25
N PHE A 375 -18.96 10.02 -22.14
CA PHE A 375 -19.72 9.45 -23.26
C PHE A 375 -19.93 10.42 -24.44
N PRO A 376 -20.25 11.72 -24.27
CA PRO A 376 -20.46 12.63 -25.40
C PRO A 376 -19.23 12.84 -26.28
N GLY A 377 -18.07 13.12 -25.66
CA GLY A 377 -16.82 13.35 -26.39
C GLY A 377 -16.30 12.08 -27.07
N PHE A 378 -16.47 10.93 -26.40
CA PHE A 378 -16.14 9.62 -26.94
C PHE A 378 -17.01 9.30 -28.17
N MET A 379 -18.33 9.42 -28.08
CA MET A 379 -19.24 9.08 -29.16
C MET A 379 -19.10 10.00 -30.37
N ALA A 380 -18.92 11.30 -30.17
CA ALA A 380 -18.66 12.24 -31.27
C ALA A 380 -17.38 11.89 -32.04
N THR A 381 -16.30 11.56 -31.31
CA THR A 381 -15.02 11.14 -31.90
C THR A 381 -15.16 9.84 -32.68
N MET A 382 -15.80 8.82 -32.10
CA MET A 382 -15.99 7.52 -32.75
C MET A 382 -16.91 7.58 -33.97
N ALA A 383 -17.98 8.38 -33.90
CA ALA A 383 -18.85 8.64 -35.05
C ALA A 383 -18.07 9.30 -36.20
N THR A 384 -17.15 10.20 -35.90
CA THR A 384 -16.31 10.88 -36.92
C THR A 384 -15.29 9.93 -37.55
N LEU A 385 -14.65 9.08 -36.74
CA LEU A 385 -13.56 8.21 -37.18
C LEU A 385 -14.04 6.90 -37.85
N ALA A 386 -15.18 6.37 -37.42
CA ALA A 386 -15.64 5.04 -37.79
C ALA A 386 -17.16 4.96 -38.10
N GLY A 387 -17.90 6.05 -37.95
CA GLY A 387 -19.33 6.08 -38.17
C GLY A 387 -19.70 6.00 -39.65
N LYS A 388 -20.85 5.38 -39.92
CA LYS A 388 -21.55 5.48 -41.21
C LYS A 388 -22.88 6.14 -40.97
N ASP A 389 -23.09 7.29 -41.59
CA ASP A 389 -24.35 8.00 -41.53
C ASP A 389 -25.40 7.25 -42.35
N GLU A 390 -26.40 6.71 -41.67
CA GLU A 390 -27.51 5.99 -42.30
C GLU A 390 -28.74 6.89 -42.48
N SER A 391 -28.65 8.18 -42.12
CA SER A 391 -29.60 9.19 -42.52
C SER A 391 -29.40 9.50 -44.01
N LYS A 392 -30.49 9.52 -44.79
CA LYS A 392 -30.45 9.86 -46.22
C LYS A 392 -31.57 10.83 -46.57
N ASP A 393 -31.69 11.97 -45.89
CA ASP A 393 -32.84 12.87 -46.08
C ASP A 393 -32.52 14.39 -45.93
N GLY A 394 -31.73 14.97 -46.85
CA GLY A 394 -31.73 16.41 -47.16
C GLY A 394 -31.25 17.41 -46.08
N PHE A 395 -31.12 18.68 -46.47
CA PHE A 395 -30.48 19.76 -45.66
C PHE A 395 -31.10 20.01 -44.26
N VAL A 396 -32.36 19.66 -44.05
CA VAL A 396 -33.06 19.88 -42.77
C VAL A 396 -32.71 18.84 -41.70
N SER A 397 -32.41 17.60 -42.08
CA SER A 397 -31.97 16.56 -41.12
C SER A 397 -30.57 16.88 -40.58
N GLU A 398 -29.65 17.28 -41.47
CA GLU A 398 -28.27 17.65 -41.13
C GLU A 398 -28.20 18.79 -40.09
N ILE A 399 -29.07 19.79 -40.20
CA ILE A 399 -29.14 20.90 -39.23
C ILE A 399 -29.61 20.40 -37.85
N LYS A 400 -30.61 19.50 -37.81
CA LYS A 400 -31.13 18.95 -36.55
C LYS A 400 -30.08 18.06 -35.86
N GLU A 401 -29.35 17.26 -36.62
CA GLU A 401 -28.27 16.41 -36.12
C GLU A 401 -27.13 17.23 -35.53
N LYS A 402 -26.62 18.23 -36.26
CA LYS A 402 -25.59 19.15 -35.75
C LYS A 402 -26.04 19.91 -34.50
N LYS A 403 -27.32 20.32 -34.45
CA LYS A 403 -27.88 20.96 -33.25
C LYS A 403 -27.84 20.03 -32.03
N ARG A 404 -28.17 18.75 -32.19
CA ARG A 404 -28.14 17.75 -31.12
C ARG A 404 -26.72 17.41 -30.66
N GLU A 405 -25.74 17.44 -31.55
CA GLU A 405 -24.32 17.28 -31.20
C GLU A 405 -23.81 18.45 -30.35
N ILE A 406 -24.10 19.68 -30.80
CA ILE A 406 -23.78 20.90 -30.03
C ILE A 406 -24.49 20.88 -28.67
N GLU A 407 -25.76 20.45 -28.64
CA GLU A 407 -26.50 20.36 -27.37
C GLU A 407 -25.88 19.35 -26.41
N SER A 408 -25.38 18.20 -26.90
CA SER A 408 -24.68 17.22 -26.06
C SER A 408 -23.37 17.78 -25.50
N ALA A 409 -22.61 18.50 -26.33
CA ALA A 409 -21.34 19.09 -25.93
C ALA A 409 -21.52 20.19 -24.85
N ILE A 410 -22.62 20.95 -24.92
CA ILE A 410 -22.88 22.07 -23.99
C ILE A 410 -23.68 21.63 -22.76
N ARG A 411 -24.70 20.78 -22.91
CA ARG A 411 -25.66 20.43 -21.85
C ARG A 411 -25.41 19.05 -21.23
N GLY A 412 -24.37 18.35 -21.69
CA GLY A 412 -23.93 17.08 -21.14
C GLY A 412 -24.67 15.84 -21.70
N PRO A 413 -24.42 14.66 -21.13
CA PRO A 413 -24.76 13.36 -21.74
C PRO A 413 -26.26 13.06 -21.82
N TYR A 414 -27.06 13.80 -21.07
CA TYR A 414 -28.48 13.51 -20.89
C TYR A 414 -29.40 14.30 -21.82
N LYS A 415 -28.82 15.01 -22.79
CA LYS A 415 -29.50 15.82 -23.81
C LYS A 415 -28.82 15.62 -25.17
N GLY A 416 -29.52 15.97 -26.24
CA GLY A 416 -28.96 15.98 -27.59
C GLY A 416 -28.62 14.58 -28.14
N ALA A 417 -27.59 14.51 -28.99
CA ALA A 417 -27.16 13.30 -29.69
C ALA A 417 -26.88 12.11 -28.76
N THR A 418 -26.33 12.39 -27.58
CA THR A 418 -26.00 11.38 -26.58
C THR A 418 -27.26 10.71 -25.99
N GLN A 419 -28.31 11.49 -25.72
CA GLN A 419 -29.63 11.00 -25.31
C GLN A 419 -30.32 10.15 -26.39
N ASN A 420 -29.98 10.40 -27.65
CA ASN A 420 -30.49 9.73 -28.84
C ASN A 420 -29.55 8.61 -29.33
N THR A 421 -28.75 8.03 -28.44
CA THR A 421 -27.82 6.95 -28.76
C THR A 421 -28.34 5.61 -28.25
N GLN A 422 -28.53 4.65 -29.17
CA GLN A 422 -28.90 3.27 -28.89
C GLN A 422 -27.64 2.42 -28.72
N THR A 423 -27.51 1.73 -27.59
CA THR A 423 -26.46 0.70 -27.39
C THR A 423 -26.99 -0.65 -27.86
N TYR A 424 -26.15 -1.36 -28.62
CA TYR A 424 -26.38 -2.71 -29.10
C TYR A 424 -25.33 -3.66 -28.53
N LEU A 425 -25.78 -4.79 -27.98
CA LEU A 425 -24.95 -5.88 -27.50
C LEU A 425 -25.34 -7.15 -28.24
N ILE A 426 -24.39 -7.79 -28.91
CA ILE A 426 -24.65 -9.00 -29.72
C ILE A 426 -23.91 -10.17 -29.11
N MET A 427 -24.57 -11.32 -29.09
CA MET A 427 -23.93 -12.62 -28.88
C MET A 427 -24.10 -13.44 -30.15
N THR A 428 -22.98 -13.95 -30.66
CA THR A 428 -22.92 -14.77 -31.89
C THR A 428 -21.96 -15.94 -31.69
N HIS A 429 -21.62 -16.65 -32.76
CA HIS A 429 -20.71 -17.79 -32.72
C HIS A 429 -19.34 -17.45 -33.30
N ASP A 430 -18.37 -17.23 -32.40
CA ASP A 430 -16.95 -17.25 -32.77
C ASP A 430 -16.43 -18.69 -32.90
N LYS A 431 -15.28 -18.86 -33.55
CA LYS A 431 -14.64 -20.17 -33.76
C LYS A 431 -14.11 -20.84 -32.48
N SER A 432 -14.14 -20.17 -31.34
CA SER A 432 -13.61 -20.68 -30.07
C SER A 432 -12.17 -21.20 -30.21
N ALA A 433 -11.32 -20.44 -30.92
CA ALA A 433 -9.95 -20.86 -31.27
C ALA A 433 -8.88 -20.20 -30.38
N GLY A 434 -9.28 -19.45 -29.35
CA GLY A 434 -8.37 -18.80 -28.43
C GLY A 434 -7.59 -19.80 -27.58
N HIS A 435 -6.37 -19.41 -27.21
CA HIS A 435 -5.51 -20.19 -26.33
C HIS A 435 -5.03 -19.35 -25.14
N LEU A 436 -5.35 -19.81 -23.94
CA LEU A 436 -4.92 -19.27 -22.66
C LEU A 436 -3.64 -19.97 -22.22
N SER A 437 -2.58 -19.20 -21.96
CA SER A 437 -1.28 -19.74 -21.54
C SER A 437 -0.61 -18.84 -20.52
N LEU A 438 0.25 -19.41 -19.68
CA LEU A 438 1.10 -18.63 -18.78
C LEU A 438 2.37 -18.16 -19.51
N LYS A 439 2.73 -16.91 -19.27
CA LYS A 439 4.04 -16.34 -19.59
C LYS A 439 4.51 -15.52 -18.39
N ASP A 440 5.68 -15.83 -17.86
CA ASP A 440 6.22 -15.19 -16.65
C ASP A 440 5.21 -15.19 -15.48
N ASN A 441 4.55 -16.34 -15.25
CA ASN A 441 3.50 -16.56 -14.25
C ASN A 441 2.25 -15.67 -14.42
N ARG A 442 2.02 -15.10 -15.61
CA ARG A 442 0.84 -14.30 -15.96
C ARG A 442 0.05 -14.96 -17.07
N LEU A 443 -1.26 -15.06 -16.90
CA LEU A 443 -2.15 -15.54 -17.95
C LEU A 443 -2.17 -14.54 -19.13
N GLN A 444 -2.08 -15.05 -20.34
CA GLN A 444 -2.20 -14.31 -21.60
C GLN A 444 -3.22 -14.98 -22.51
N ILE A 445 -3.99 -14.17 -23.22
CA ILE A 445 -4.95 -14.62 -24.22
C ILE A 445 -4.34 -14.47 -25.61
N ASN A 446 -4.20 -15.58 -26.32
CA ASN A 446 -3.66 -15.60 -27.69
C ASN A 446 -4.76 -16.00 -28.68
N TRP A 447 -5.15 -15.08 -29.56
CA TRP A 447 -6.13 -15.36 -30.62
C TRP A 447 -5.95 -14.44 -31.83
N LYS A 448 -4.86 -14.67 -32.57
CA LYS A 448 -4.48 -13.84 -33.70
C LYS A 448 -5.60 -13.70 -34.72
N GLY A 449 -6.02 -12.46 -34.96
CA GLY A 449 -6.94 -12.12 -36.04
C GLY A 449 -8.41 -12.44 -35.78
N VAL A 450 -8.83 -12.66 -34.53
CA VAL A 450 -10.24 -12.94 -34.16
C VAL A 450 -11.19 -11.88 -34.70
N GLY A 451 -10.86 -10.59 -34.62
CA GLY A 451 -11.70 -9.49 -35.12
C GLY A 451 -11.92 -9.49 -36.64
N HIS A 452 -11.19 -10.31 -37.40
CA HIS A 452 -11.33 -10.43 -38.85
C HIS A 452 -12.28 -11.57 -39.27
N GLU A 453 -12.79 -12.37 -38.33
CA GLU A 453 -13.76 -13.43 -38.62
C GLU A 453 -15.03 -12.85 -39.27
N GLU A 454 -15.60 -13.61 -40.23
CA GLU A 454 -16.73 -13.14 -41.03
C GLU A 454 -17.97 -12.83 -40.19
N ILE A 455 -18.16 -13.55 -39.09
CA ILE A 455 -19.32 -13.40 -38.22
C ILE A 455 -19.40 -12.00 -37.59
N PHE A 456 -18.27 -11.39 -37.24
CA PHE A 456 -18.25 -10.02 -36.72
C PHE A 456 -18.68 -9.01 -37.78
N LYS A 457 -18.38 -9.26 -39.06
CA LYS A 457 -18.86 -8.41 -40.17
C LYS A 457 -20.36 -8.52 -40.35
N LYS A 458 -20.93 -9.73 -40.20
CA LYS A 458 -22.37 -9.97 -40.21
C LYS A 458 -23.06 -9.24 -39.04
N ALA A 459 -22.51 -9.36 -37.83
CA ALA A 459 -22.98 -8.63 -36.65
C ALA A 459 -22.99 -7.11 -36.87
N SER A 460 -21.89 -6.53 -37.36
CA SER A 460 -21.82 -5.10 -37.72
C SER A 460 -22.84 -4.68 -38.79
N ASN A 461 -23.15 -5.55 -39.75
CA ASN A 461 -24.18 -5.27 -40.76
C ASN A 461 -25.58 -5.20 -40.13
N HIS A 462 -25.90 -6.08 -39.19
CA HIS A 462 -27.18 -6.02 -38.47
C HIS A 462 -27.29 -4.79 -37.55
N ILE A 463 -26.19 -4.34 -36.92
CA ILE A 463 -26.17 -3.05 -36.20
C ILE A 463 -26.51 -1.90 -37.14
N ARG A 464 -25.94 -1.91 -38.36
CA ARG A 464 -26.24 -0.91 -39.39
C ARG A 464 -27.71 -0.94 -39.79
N GLU A 465 -28.29 -2.12 -40.03
CA GLU A 465 -29.71 -2.27 -40.37
C GLU A 465 -30.62 -1.77 -39.24
N ALA A 466 -30.33 -2.17 -37.99
CA ALA A 466 -31.06 -1.72 -36.82
C ALA A 466 -30.97 -0.19 -36.63
N THR A 467 -29.79 0.39 -36.86
CA THR A 467 -29.56 1.84 -36.74
C THR A 467 -30.23 2.62 -37.87
N LYS A 468 -30.23 2.09 -39.10
CA LYS A 468 -30.92 2.69 -40.24
C LYS A 468 -32.41 2.82 -39.99
N ALA A 469 -33.04 1.86 -39.32
CA ALA A 469 -34.45 1.95 -38.92
C ALA A 469 -34.74 3.12 -37.95
N LEU A 470 -33.73 3.55 -37.20
CA LEU A 470 -33.79 4.69 -36.27
C LEU A 470 -33.24 5.99 -36.88
N LYS A 471 -32.72 5.94 -38.11
CA LYS A 471 -32.06 7.04 -38.82
C LYS A 471 -30.98 7.73 -37.96
N GLY A 472 -29.99 6.95 -37.54
CA GLY A 472 -28.79 7.46 -36.86
C GLY A 472 -27.51 7.09 -37.58
N THR A 473 -26.38 7.43 -36.98
CA THR A 473 -25.04 7.02 -37.42
C THR A 473 -24.70 5.68 -36.79
N SER A 474 -24.47 4.64 -37.60
CA SER A 474 -24.00 3.35 -37.06
C SER A 474 -22.53 3.48 -36.71
N VAL A 475 -22.19 3.24 -35.45
CA VAL A 475 -20.82 3.19 -34.93
C VAL A 475 -20.52 1.73 -34.58
N PRO A 476 -19.60 1.08 -35.31
CA PRO A 476 -19.19 -0.29 -35.00
C PRO A 476 -18.43 -0.33 -33.67
N ASN A 477 -18.03 -1.53 -33.24
CA ASN A 477 -17.27 -1.74 -32.00
C ASN A 477 -16.13 -0.72 -31.86
N PRO A 478 -16.01 0.02 -30.74
CA PRO A 478 -15.02 1.09 -30.60
C PRO A 478 -13.55 0.65 -30.75
N THR A 479 -13.24 -0.60 -30.43
CA THR A 479 -11.91 -1.19 -30.66
C THR A 479 -11.72 -1.66 -32.11
N TRP A 480 -12.77 -1.67 -32.91
CA TRP A 480 -12.77 -2.07 -34.32
C TRP A 480 -12.41 -0.93 -35.29
N THR A 481 -11.26 -0.29 -35.05
CA THR A 481 -10.70 0.74 -35.94
C THR A 481 -9.30 0.35 -36.41
N LYS A 482 -8.81 0.96 -37.50
CA LYS A 482 -7.41 0.77 -37.96
C LYS A 482 -6.36 1.17 -36.90
N LEU A 483 -6.75 1.99 -35.91
CA LEU A 483 -5.87 2.48 -34.84
C LEU A 483 -5.71 1.46 -33.70
N PHE A 484 -6.69 0.60 -33.49
CA PHE A 484 -6.72 -0.43 -32.43
C PHE A 484 -6.80 -1.85 -33.02
N ASN A 485 -6.18 -2.06 -34.19
CA ASN A 485 -5.99 -3.36 -34.87
C ASN A 485 -7.20 -4.32 -34.97
N GLN A 486 -8.44 -3.82 -34.83
CA GLN A 486 -9.65 -4.64 -34.79
C GLN A 486 -9.82 -5.51 -33.53
N ASP A 487 -9.26 -5.07 -32.40
CA ASP A 487 -9.36 -5.80 -31.13
C ASP A 487 -10.83 -5.97 -30.71
N LEU A 488 -11.16 -7.06 -30.02
CA LEU A 488 -12.50 -7.31 -29.47
C LEU A 488 -12.55 -7.08 -27.96
N VAL A 489 -13.75 -6.88 -27.42
CA VAL A 489 -14.02 -6.86 -25.98
C VAL A 489 -15.12 -7.87 -25.70
N THR A 490 -14.88 -8.81 -24.80
CA THR A 490 -15.88 -9.77 -24.32
C THR A 490 -16.18 -9.56 -22.84
N VAL A 491 -17.44 -9.73 -22.49
CA VAL A 491 -17.92 -9.82 -21.10
C VAL A 491 -18.38 -11.24 -20.77
N HIS A 492 -18.34 -12.14 -21.76
CA HIS A 492 -18.76 -13.53 -21.70
C HIS A 492 -17.60 -14.49 -22.08
N PRO A 493 -16.44 -14.45 -21.40
CA PRO A 493 -15.37 -15.40 -21.68
C PRO A 493 -15.83 -16.83 -21.36
N LEU A 494 -15.58 -17.78 -22.26
CA LEU A 494 -15.88 -19.21 -22.11
C LEU A 494 -14.67 -20.07 -22.51
N GLY A 495 -14.61 -21.31 -22.01
CA GLY A 495 -13.58 -22.28 -22.40
C GLY A 495 -12.25 -22.20 -21.63
N GLY A 496 -11.24 -22.96 -22.09
CA GLY A 496 -9.95 -23.12 -21.40
C GLY A 496 -9.85 -24.37 -20.52
N CYS A 497 -10.95 -24.80 -19.88
CA CYS A 497 -11.04 -26.07 -19.14
C CYS A 497 -12.18 -26.95 -19.68
N ILE A 498 -12.30 -27.03 -21.01
CA ILE A 498 -13.48 -27.54 -21.70
C ILE A 498 -13.87 -28.98 -21.33
N MET A 499 -15.17 -29.27 -21.40
CA MET A 499 -15.69 -30.63 -21.31
C MET A 499 -15.25 -31.48 -22.52
N GLY A 500 -15.11 -32.78 -22.32
CA GLY A 500 -14.91 -33.77 -23.39
C GLY A 500 -15.20 -35.19 -22.91
N GLU A 501 -15.14 -36.18 -23.80
CA GLU A 501 -15.34 -37.59 -23.44
C GLU A 501 -14.13 -38.16 -22.67
N ASN A 502 -12.94 -37.67 -22.99
CA ASN A 502 -11.69 -38.13 -22.41
C ASN A 502 -10.61 -37.04 -22.41
N SER A 503 -9.46 -37.35 -21.79
CA SER A 503 -8.30 -36.46 -21.65
C SER A 503 -7.69 -35.96 -22.98
N ASN A 504 -7.97 -36.62 -24.11
CA ASN A 504 -7.53 -36.18 -25.44
C ASN A 504 -8.46 -35.14 -26.08
N GLN A 505 -9.69 -35.01 -25.57
CA GLN A 505 -10.73 -34.13 -26.11
C GLN A 505 -11.04 -32.95 -25.19
N GLY A 506 -10.99 -33.14 -23.88
CA GLY A 506 -11.30 -32.11 -22.89
C GLY A 506 -10.37 -32.12 -21.67
N VAL A 507 -10.63 -31.19 -20.76
CA VAL A 507 -9.97 -31.05 -19.45
C VAL A 507 -10.82 -31.66 -18.36
N VAL A 508 -12.15 -31.60 -18.48
CA VAL A 508 -13.08 -32.22 -17.56
C VAL A 508 -14.03 -33.16 -18.28
N ASN A 509 -14.52 -34.18 -17.57
CA ASN A 509 -15.59 -35.02 -18.07
C ASN A 509 -16.96 -34.30 -17.97
N HIS A 510 -18.04 -34.96 -18.40
CA HIS A 510 -19.40 -34.40 -18.33
C HIS A 510 -19.90 -34.10 -16.91
N LYS A 511 -19.22 -34.60 -15.88
CA LYS A 511 -19.53 -34.36 -14.46
C LYS A 511 -18.71 -33.19 -13.89
N GLY A 512 -17.85 -32.57 -14.69
CA GLY A 512 -16.93 -31.54 -14.25
C GLY A 512 -15.66 -32.07 -13.56
N GLN A 513 -15.43 -33.39 -13.49
CA GLN A 513 -14.22 -33.95 -12.88
C GLN A 513 -13.02 -33.78 -13.80
N VAL A 514 -11.88 -33.33 -13.25
CA VAL A 514 -10.67 -33.07 -14.03
C VAL A 514 -10.01 -34.37 -14.48
N PHE A 515 -9.79 -34.52 -15.78
CA PHE A 515 -9.02 -35.62 -16.35
C PHE A 515 -7.56 -35.57 -15.92
N THR A 516 -6.98 -36.73 -15.69
CA THR A 516 -5.53 -36.88 -15.59
C THR A 516 -4.87 -36.62 -16.95
N ALA A 517 -3.54 -36.59 -17.01
CA ALA A 517 -2.85 -36.59 -18.29
C ALA A 517 -3.22 -37.85 -19.10
N PRO A 518 -3.20 -37.78 -20.45
CA PRO A 518 -3.53 -38.92 -21.29
C PRO A 518 -2.73 -40.17 -20.92
N ASN A 519 -3.46 -41.25 -20.59
CA ASN A 519 -2.90 -42.57 -20.32
C ASN A 519 -3.46 -43.56 -21.35
N LYS A 520 -2.57 -44.34 -21.99
CA LYS A 520 -2.96 -45.36 -22.97
C LYS A 520 -3.84 -46.48 -22.39
N GLU A 521 -3.79 -46.68 -21.08
CA GLU A 521 -4.57 -47.73 -20.40
C GLU A 521 -5.98 -47.27 -20.01
N ASN A 522 -6.16 -45.97 -19.73
CA ASN A 522 -7.45 -45.37 -19.40
C ASN A 522 -7.44 -43.87 -19.74
N GLU A 523 -7.98 -43.52 -20.91
CA GLU A 523 -8.06 -42.12 -21.37
C GLU A 523 -9.11 -41.30 -20.61
N GLU A 524 -10.03 -41.97 -19.92
CA GLU A 524 -11.13 -41.40 -19.12
C GLU A 524 -10.78 -41.24 -17.64
N ALA A 525 -9.54 -41.55 -17.24
CA ALA A 525 -9.09 -41.41 -15.86
C ALA A 525 -9.21 -39.95 -15.36
N VAL A 526 -9.81 -39.78 -14.18
CA VAL A 526 -10.06 -38.48 -13.55
C VAL A 526 -9.50 -38.42 -12.14
N TYR A 527 -9.27 -37.20 -11.65
CA TYR A 527 -9.15 -36.92 -10.23
C TYR A 527 -10.55 -36.88 -9.62
N GLU A 528 -10.97 -37.96 -8.95
CA GLU A 528 -12.34 -38.15 -8.44
C GLU A 528 -12.84 -37.03 -7.51
N ASN A 529 -11.92 -36.31 -6.86
CA ASN A 529 -12.19 -35.27 -5.88
C ASN A 529 -11.86 -33.84 -6.35
N LEU A 530 -11.57 -33.64 -7.65
CA LEU A 530 -11.30 -32.32 -8.23
C LEU A 530 -12.28 -32.01 -9.37
N TYR A 531 -13.07 -30.97 -9.18
CA TYR A 531 -14.14 -30.56 -10.08
C TYR A 531 -13.92 -29.14 -10.59
N ILE A 532 -14.40 -28.83 -11.79
CA ILE A 532 -14.54 -27.47 -12.32
C ILE A 532 -16.01 -27.28 -12.73
N ALA A 533 -16.63 -26.19 -12.27
CA ALA A 533 -18.08 -25.98 -12.38
C ALA A 533 -18.45 -24.55 -12.83
N ASP A 534 -17.65 -23.92 -13.70
CA ASP A 534 -17.90 -22.56 -14.20
C ASP A 534 -17.80 -22.45 -15.74
N GLY A 535 -17.81 -21.22 -16.28
CA GLY A 535 -17.75 -20.97 -17.73
C GLY A 535 -16.52 -21.54 -18.46
N SER A 536 -15.46 -21.92 -17.75
CA SER A 536 -14.27 -22.54 -18.37
C SER A 536 -14.55 -23.91 -18.99
N ILE A 537 -15.61 -24.61 -18.53
CA ILE A 537 -15.95 -25.96 -19.00
C ILE A 537 -16.77 -25.96 -20.29
N VAL A 538 -17.29 -24.79 -20.70
CA VAL A 538 -18.13 -24.66 -21.90
C VAL A 538 -17.22 -24.68 -23.14
N PRO A 539 -17.42 -25.63 -24.07
CA PRO A 539 -16.45 -25.91 -25.13
C PRO A 539 -16.54 -24.98 -26.35
N ARG A 540 -17.61 -24.19 -26.46
CA ARG A 540 -17.85 -23.27 -27.58
C ARG A 540 -18.72 -22.08 -27.20
N SER A 541 -18.76 -21.08 -28.08
CA SER A 541 -19.73 -19.98 -28.04
C SER A 541 -21.18 -20.47 -27.99
N LEU A 542 -22.00 -19.82 -27.15
CA LEU A 542 -23.39 -20.17 -26.90
C LEU A 542 -24.40 -19.40 -27.75
N GLY A 543 -24.01 -18.26 -28.34
CA GLY A 543 -24.93 -17.38 -29.08
C GLY A 543 -26.03 -16.78 -28.20
N ALA A 544 -25.82 -16.78 -26.87
CA ALA A 544 -26.70 -16.24 -25.85
C ALA A 544 -25.87 -15.87 -24.60
N ASN A 545 -26.42 -15.07 -23.68
CA ASN A 545 -25.74 -14.73 -22.43
C ASN A 545 -25.50 -16.01 -21.61
N PRO A 546 -24.28 -16.28 -21.13
CA PRO A 546 -23.90 -17.59 -20.64
C PRO A 546 -24.39 -17.90 -19.22
N LEU A 547 -24.88 -16.90 -18.48
CA LEU A 547 -25.10 -17.04 -17.03
C LEU A 547 -26.07 -18.17 -16.68
N LEU A 548 -27.14 -18.33 -17.47
CA LEU A 548 -28.16 -19.33 -17.21
C LEU A 548 -27.64 -20.74 -17.52
N THR A 549 -26.90 -20.90 -18.62
CA THR A 549 -26.25 -22.17 -18.99
C THR A 549 -25.19 -22.58 -17.97
N ILE A 550 -24.34 -21.64 -17.54
CA ILE A 550 -23.36 -21.90 -16.49
C ILE A 550 -24.08 -22.36 -15.23
N SER A 551 -25.13 -21.65 -14.80
CA SER A 551 -25.89 -22.01 -13.61
C SER A 551 -26.51 -23.40 -13.71
N ALA A 552 -27.11 -23.74 -14.86
CA ALA A 552 -27.70 -25.06 -15.09
C ALA A 552 -26.66 -26.19 -15.07
N LEU A 553 -25.49 -25.98 -15.69
CA LEU A 553 -24.40 -26.95 -15.66
C LEU A 553 -23.86 -27.12 -14.23
N SER A 554 -23.69 -26.05 -13.46
CA SER A 554 -23.23 -26.12 -12.07
C SER A 554 -24.22 -26.84 -11.16
N GLU A 555 -25.53 -26.57 -11.28
CA GLU A 555 -26.58 -27.31 -10.56
C GLU A 555 -26.55 -28.80 -10.90
N ARG A 556 -26.43 -29.12 -12.19
CA ARG A 556 -26.29 -30.50 -12.68
C ARG A 556 -25.06 -31.20 -12.11
N ILE A 557 -23.90 -30.53 -12.12
CA ILE A 557 -22.64 -31.06 -11.56
C ILE A 557 -22.80 -31.35 -10.06
N CYS A 558 -23.34 -30.41 -9.29
CA CYS A 558 -23.54 -30.59 -7.85
C CYS A 558 -24.49 -31.75 -7.55
N LYS A 559 -25.57 -31.88 -8.32
CA LYS A 559 -26.53 -32.99 -8.20
C LYS A 559 -25.86 -34.35 -8.50
N ILE A 560 -25.07 -34.43 -9.58
CA ILE A 560 -24.33 -35.64 -9.93
C ILE A 560 -23.29 -35.98 -8.85
N MET A 561 -22.50 -34.99 -8.41
CA MET A 561 -21.50 -35.17 -7.37
C MET A 561 -22.12 -35.69 -6.07
N ALA A 562 -23.23 -35.10 -5.64
CA ALA A 562 -23.95 -35.55 -4.45
C ALA A 562 -24.43 -37.00 -4.61
N ARG A 563 -25.05 -37.35 -5.74
CA ARG A 563 -25.46 -38.72 -6.04
C ARG A 563 -24.28 -39.71 -6.03
N ASP A 564 -23.17 -39.37 -6.68
CA ASP A 564 -21.98 -40.24 -6.77
C ASP A 564 -21.33 -40.45 -5.38
N LYS A 565 -21.45 -39.47 -4.48
CA LYS A 565 -20.91 -39.53 -3.11
C LYS A 565 -21.93 -39.98 -2.06
N GLY A 566 -23.15 -40.31 -2.46
CA GLY A 566 -24.22 -40.71 -1.54
C GLY A 566 -24.69 -39.58 -0.62
N TRP A 567 -24.59 -38.32 -1.05
CA TRP A 567 -25.06 -37.14 -0.34
C TRP A 567 -26.46 -36.74 -0.81
N GLU A 568 -27.29 -36.25 0.11
CA GLU A 568 -28.64 -35.77 -0.19
C GLU A 568 -28.69 -34.23 -0.08
N ILE A 569 -29.11 -33.55 -1.15
CA ILE A 569 -29.24 -32.09 -1.16
C ILE A 569 -30.70 -31.72 -0.83
N ASP A 570 -30.91 -30.97 0.25
CA ASP A 570 -32.21 -30.34 0.52
C ASP A 570 -32.44 -29.16 -0.43
N TYR A 571 -33.45 -29.24 -1.32
CA TYR A 571 -33.81 -28.16 -2.25
C TYR A 571 -34.98 -27.29 -1.77
N ASN A 572 -35.47 -27.46 -0.54
CA ASN A 572 -36.64 -26.73 -0.04
C ASN A 572 -36.38 -25.23 0.14
N LEU A 573 -37.42 -24.43 -0.16
CA LEU A 573 -37.47 -22.98 -0.01
C LEU A 573 -38.77 -22.55 0.71
N PRO A 574 -38.77 -21.43 1.46
CA PRO A 574 -37.63 -20.54 1.71
C PRO A 574 -36.57 -21.20 2.60
N SER A 575 -35.29 -20.87 2.42
CA SER A 575 -34.28 -21.30 3.40
C SER A 575 -34.52 -20.60 4.73
N LYS A 576 -34.54 -21.39 5.81
CA LYS A 576 -34.64 -20.85 7.18
C LYS A 576 -33.24 -20.37 7.59
N PRO A 577 -33.08 -19.13 8.06
CA PRO A 577 -31.83 -18.71 8.70
C PRO A 577 -31.56 -19.62 9.90
N SER A 578 -30.31 -20.02 10.14
CA SER A 578 -29.98 -20.73 11.38
C SER A 578 -30.30 -19.84 12.60
N GLU A 579 -30.76 -20.39 13.72
CA GLU A 579 -31.06 -19.60 14.95
C GLU A 579 -29.82 -18.85 15.48
N ASN A 580 -28.62 -19.30 15.10
CA ASN A 580 -27.35 -18.62 15.40
C ASN A 580 -27.08 -17.40 14.49
N SER A 581 -27.71 -17.32 13.32
CA SER A 581 -27.51 -16.23 12.35
C SER A 581 -28.09 -14.87 12.78
N THR A 582 -28.98 -14.85 13.76
CA THR A 582 -29.67 -13.63 14.23
C THR A 582 -28.89 -12.78 15.24
N LYS A 583 -27.77 -13.28 15.80
CA LYS A 583 -26.98 -12.55 16.82
C LYS A 583 -25.86 -11.66 16.27
N GLU A 584 -25.39 -11.86 15.04
CA GLU A 584 -24.25 -11.12 14.45
C GLU A 584 -24.67 -9.86 13.65
N ASN A 585 -25.66 -9.11 14.13
CA ASN A 585 -26.27 -8.00 13.40
C ASN A 585 -25.79 -6.60 13.83
N GLU A 586 -24.75 -6.54 14.65
CA GLU A 586 -24.18 -5.28 15.12
C GLU A 586 -23.12 -4.78 14.15
N LYS A 587 -23.04 -3.44 13.97
CA LYS A 587 -21.93 -2.82 13.24
C LYS A 587 -20.65 -3.30 13.92
N ARG A 588 -19.81 -4.05 13.19
CA ARG A 588 -18.52 -4.49 13.74
C ARG A 588 -17.76 -3.23 14.24
N PRO A 589 -17.21 -3.25 15.46
CA PRO A 589 -16.46 -2.13 15.98
C PRO A 589 -15.29 -1.81 15.05
N LEU A 590 -14.75 -0.59 15.13
CA LEU A 590 -13.54 -0.28 14.37
C LEU A 590 -12.43 -1.21 14.84
N GLY A 591 -11.75 -1.84 13.89
CA GLY A 591 -10.62 -2.71 14.18
C GLY A 591 -9.33 -2.20 13.57
N ILE A 592 -8.24 -2.91 13.82
CA ILE A 592 -6.94 -2.65 13.21
C ILE A 592 -6.25 -3.94 12.80
N GLN A 593 -5.50 -3.88 11.71
CA GLN A 593 -4.68 -4.96 11.21
C GLN A 593 -3.28 -4.44 10.86
N PHE A 594 -2.25 -5.26 11.09
CA PHE A 594 -0.90 -5.05 10.57
C PHE A 594 -0.19 -6.38 10.35
N THR A 595 0.79 -6.40 9.46
CA THR A 595 1.61 -7.57 9.14
C THR A 595 3.05 -7.32 9.58
N GLU A 596 3.62 -8.29 10.28
CA GLU A 596 5.01 -8.26 10.75
C GLU A 596 5.77 -9.53 10.38
N THR A 597 7.08 -9.40 10.27
CA THR A 597 8.00 -10.51 10.03
C THR A 597 9.13 -10.47 11.04
N MET A 598 9.43 -11.62 11.64
CA MET A 598 10.54 -11.80 12.56
C MET A 598 11.42 -12.96 12.09
N LYS A 599 12.75 -12.80 12.20
CA LYS A 599 13.75 -13.74 11.70
C LYS A 599 14.83 -14.00 12.74
N GLY A 600 15.30 -15.24 12.83
CA GLY A 600 16.39 -15.60 13.71
C GLY A 600 16.68 -17.09 13.65
N PHE A 601 17.04 -17.69 14.79
CA PHE A 601 17.49 -19.08 14.87
C PHE A 601 16.91 -19.77 16.11
N ILE A 602 16.61 -21.06 15.96
CA ILE A 602 16.12 -21.93 17.03
C ILE A 602 17.04 -23.14 17.20
N SER A 603 17.26 -23.56 18.44
CA SER A 603 17.91 -24.84 18.75
C SER A 603 16.86 -25.93 18.85
N THR A 604 17.12 -27.07 18.21
CA THR A 604 16.40 -28.34 18.43
C THR A 604 17.17 -29.28 19.35
N LYS A 605 18.37 -28.86 19.80
CA LYS A 605 19.13 -29.59 20.80
C LYS A 605 18.35 -29.53 22.11
N LYS A 606 18.20 -30.68 22.78
CA LYS A 606 17.47 -30.84 24.05
C LYS A 606 15.94 -30.72 23.92
N ALA A 607 15.37 -31.26 22.85
CA ALA A 607 13.91 -31.38 22.66
C ALA A 607 13.18 -32.08 23.84
N ASP A 608 13.88 -32.81 24.72
CA ASP A 608 13.26 -33.49 25.86
C ASP A 608 13.53 -32.80 27.22
N GLU A 609 14.11 -31.60 27.23
CA GLU A 609 14.41 -30.84 28.46
C GLU A 609 13.35 -29.76 28.77
N LYS A 610 13.46 -29.14 29.95
CA LYS A 610 12.61 -28.02 30.36
C LYS A 610 12.80 -26.83 29.39
N ALA A 611 11.70 -26.16 29.04
CA ALA A 611 11.74 -24.94 28.23
C ALA A 611 12.56 -23.83 28.92
N CYS A 612 13.25 -23.01 28.12
CA CYS A 612 13.96 -21.83 28.61
C CYS A 612 13.01 -20.90 29.38
N GLU A 613 13.46 -20.43 30.55
CA GLU A 613 12.73 -19.47 31.39
C GLU A 613 13.42 -18.11 31.44
N THR A 614 14.73 -18.07 31.14
CA THR A 614 15.55 -16.86 31.23
C THR A 614 16.08 -16.41 29.86
N SER A 615 16.36 -15.10 29.73
CA SER A 615 16.94 -14.53 28.52
C SER A 615 18.30 -15.15 28.15
N GLU A 616 19.11 -15.52 29.15
CA GLU A 616 20.42 -16.17 28.95
C GLU A 616 20.30 -17.57 28.33
N GLU A 617 19.31 -18.35 28.76
CA GLU A 617 19.03 -19.67 28.19
C GLU A 617 18.57 -19.55 26.74
N PHE A 618 17.68 -18.61 26.43
CA PHE A 618 17.27 -18.32 25.05
C PHE A 618 18.43 -17.84 24.18
N GLN A 619 19.33 -17.00 24.71
CA GLN A 619 20.53 -16.55 23.99
C GLN A 619 21.48 -17.71 23.67
N LYS A 620 21.60 -18.69 24.58
CA LYS A 620 22.35 -19.91 24.32
C LYS A 620 21.69 -20.74 23.21
N ALA A 621 20.37 -20.95 23.28
CA ALA A 621 19.62 -21.67 22.24
C ALA A 621 19.72 -20.97 20.87
N TYR A 622 19.67 -19.65 20.83
CA TYR A 622 19.88 -18.87 19.60
C TYR A 622 21.28 -19.10 19.00
N LYS A 623 22.34 -19.08 19.82
CA LYS A 623 23.72 -19.33 19.36
C LYS A 623 23.88 -20.77 18.84
N GLU A 624 23.27 -21.74 19.51
CA GLU A 624 23.26 -23.14 19.08
C GLU A 624 22.55 -23.31 17.74
N GLY A 625 21.32 -22.81 17.62
CA GLY A 625 20.54 -22.85 16.38
C GLY A 625 21.24 -22.15 15.21
N LYS A 626 21.94 -21.04 15.48
CA LYS A 626 22.76 -20.36 14.48
C LYS A 626 23.96 -21.19 14.05
N SER A 627 24.62 -21.88 14.98
CA SER A 627 25.74 -22.78 14.68
C SER A 627 25.30 -23.99 13.85
N ASP A 628 24.11 -24.52 14.11
CA ASP A 628 23.55 -25.67 13.38
C ASP A 628 22.82 -25.27 12.09
N ASN A 629 22.74 -23.97 11.80
CA ASN A 629 22.01 -23.40 10.67
C ASN A 629 20.53 -23.81 10.65
N HIS A 630 19.84 -23.62 11.76
CA HIS A 630 18.41 -23.83 11.94
C HIS A 630 17.65 -22.49 11.95
N PRO A 631 17.42 -21.87 10.77
CA PRO A 631 16.71 -20.60 10.70
C PRO A 631 15.25 -20.76 11.10
N PHE A 632 14.70 -19.71 11.71
CA PHE A 632 13.30 -19.58 12.05
C PHE A 632 12.79 -18.22 11.58
N LYS A 633 11.78 -18.22 10.71
CA LYS A 633 11.13 -17.01 10.21
C LYS A 633 9.63 -17.15 10.39
N ILE A 634 9.00 -16.15 11.00
CA ILE A 634 7.56 -16.03 11.11
C ILE A 634 7.11 -14.78 10.37
N THR A 635 6.07 -14.90 9.55
CA THR A 635 5.36 -13.77 8.96
C THR A 635 3.89 -13.88 9.28
N LEU A 636 3.45 -13.03 10.21
CA LEU A 636 2.10 -13.04 10.76
C LEU A 636 1.38 -11.71 10.49
N THR A 637 0.06 -11.79 10.41
CA THR A 637 -0.85 -10.66 10.32
C THR A 637 -1.69 -10.67 11.58
N VAL A 638 -1.54 -9.64 12.42
CA VAL A 638 -2.36 -9.40 13.60
C VAL A 638 -3.66 -8.72 13.17
N LEU A 639 -4.77 -9.23 13.69
CA LEU A 639 -6.15 -8.82 13.41
C LEU A 639 -6.83 -8.51 14.75
N CYS A 640 -7.11 -7.24 14.99
CA CYS A 640 -7.89 -6.77 16.12
C CYS A 640 -9.25 -6.32 15.61
N GLU A 641 -10.29 -7.15 15.79
CA GLU A 641 -11.65 -6.85 15.32
C GLU A 641 -12.32 -5.73 16.12
N ASN A 642 -11.91 -5.51 17.38
CA ASN A 642 -12.43 -4.48 18.27
C ASN A 642 -11.30 -3.66 18.88
N LEU A 643 -11.00 -2.51 18.26
CA LEU A 643 -9.95 -1.61 18.72
C LEU A 643 -10.26 -1.04 20.09
N GLU A 644 -11.51 -0.67 20.39
CA GLU A 644 -11.88 -0.04 21.67
C GLU A 644 -11.59 -0.98 22.85
N GLU A 645 -12.01 -2.24 22.74
CA GLU A 645 -11.72 -3.28 23.73
C GLU A 645 -10.21 -3.50 23.91
N MET A 646 -9.42 -3.53 22.83
CA MET A 646 -7.96 -3.63 22.94
C MET A 646 -7.31 -2.45 23.67
N LEU A 647 -7.92 -1.26 23.62
CA LEU A 647 -7.39 -0.06 24.28
C LEU A 647 -7.78 0.00 25.77
N GLU A 648 -8.83 -0.72 26.18
CA GLU A 648 -9.42 -0.66 27.52
C GLU A 648 -9.16 -1.91 28.37
N ASP A 649 -9.01 -3.07 27.74
CA ASP A 649 -8.85 -4.37 28.39
C ASP A 649 -7.45 -4.95 28.14
N ASN A 650 -6.66 -5.08 29.22
CA ASN A 650 -5.32 -5.65 29.18
C ASN A 650 -5.31 -7.17 28.93
N GLU A 651 -6.45 -7.85 29.09
CA GLU A 651 -6.62 -9.27 28.74
C GLU A 651 -7.07 -9.48 27.29
N HIS A 652 -7.28 -8.41 26.52
CA HIS A 652 -7.76 -8.49 25.14
C HIS A 652 -6.97 -9.48 24.27
N LEU A 653 -7.71 -10.34 23.55
CA LEU A 653 -7.15 -11.33 22.63
C LEU A 653 -7.36 -10.89 21.18
N SER A 654 -6.34 -10.24 20.61
CA SER A 654 -6.25 -10.08 19.15
C SER A 654 -5.93 -11.43 18.50
N GLN A 655 -6.32 -11.59 17.24
CA GLN A 655 -6.12 -12.82 16.49
C GLN A 655 -4.91 -12.67 15.57
N MET A 656 -4.27 -13.77 15.19
CA MET A 656 -3.19 -13.75 14.21
C MET A 656 -3.24 -14.94 13.26
N VAL A 657 -2.91 -14.66 12.00
CA VAL A 657 -2.79 -15.66 10.92
C VAL A 657 -1.46 -15.45 10.20
N GLY A 658 -0.94 -16.47 9.53
CA GLY A 658 0.31 -16.33 8.81
C GLY A 658 1.02 -17.65 8.59
N THR A 659 2.33 -17.58 8.38
CA THR A 659 3.16 -18.75 8.10
C THR A 659 4.48 -18.69 8.86
N VAL A 660 5.03 -19.86 9.15
CA VAL A 660 6.34 -20.05 9.77
C VAL A 660 7.21 -20.90 8.84
N GLU A 661 8.41 -20.43 8.54
CA GLU A 661 9.45 -21.18 7.85
C GLU A 661 10.47 -21.67 8.88
N ALA A 662 10.51 -22.98 9.12
CA ALA A 662 11.38 -23.61 10.09
C ALA A 662 11.87 -24.99 9.56
N PRO A 663 12.89 -25.02 8.68
CA PRO A 663 13.34 -26.25 8.01
C PRO A 663 13.78 -27.36 8.96
N SER A 664 14.20 -27.02 10.18
CA SER A 664 14.56 -27.97 11.24
C SER A 664 13.35 -28.67 11.90
N LEU A 665 12.14 -28.15 11.70
CA LEU A 665 10.88 -28.71 12.18
C LEU A 665 10.05 -29.29 11.04
N SER A 666 9.93 -28.58 9.92
CA SER A 666 9.20 -29.06 8.75
C SER A 666 9.83 -28.54 7.46
N THR A 667 9.88 -29.40 6.45
CA THR A 667 10.34 -29.03 5.11
C THR A 667 9.40 -28.06 4.41
N ASP A 668 8.13 -28.09 4.79
CA ASP A 668 7.06 -27.27 4.24
C ASP A 668 6.76 -26.11 5.19
N PRO A 669 6.39 -24.91 4.69
CA PRO A 669 5.97 -23.81 5.56
C PRO A 669 4.79 -24.22 6.44
N LEU A 670 4.88 -23.89 7.73
CA LEU A 670 3.81 -24.14 8.69
C LEU A 670 2.77 -23.02 8.65
N LEU A 671 1.49 -23.34 8.69
CA LEU A 671 0.37 -22.40 8.77
C LEU A 671 0.05 -22.09 10.23
N ILE A 672 -0.12 -20.81 10.55
CA ILE A 672 -0.63 -20.35 11.85
C ILE A 672 -2.16 -20.48 11.85
N SER A 673 -2.69 -21.22 12.83
CA SER A 673 -4.11 -21.31 13.13
C SER A 673 -4.32 -21.18 14.65
N GLU A 674 -5.53 -20.82 15.06
CA GLU A 674 -5.87 -20.50 16.47
C GLU A 674 -4.88 -19.52 17.11
N GLY A 675 -4.38 -18.56 16.32
CA GLY A 675 -3.36 -17.62 16.75
C GLY A 675 -3.95 -16.50 17.60
N THR A 676 -3.40 -16.28 18.79
CA THR A 676 -3.72 -15.16 19.66
C THR A 676 -2.52 -14.26 19.90
N PHE A 677 -2.78 -12.97 19.98
CA PHE A 677 -1.82 -11.92 20.26
C PHE A 677 -2.36 -10.99 21.36
N GLN A 678 -1.54 -10.72 22.37
CA GLN A 678 -1.86 -9.78 23.45
C GLN A 678 -0.77 -8.72 23.55
N LEU A 679 -1.17 -7.47 23.74
CA LEU A 679 -0.28 -6.33 23.78
C LEU A 679 -0.18 -5.79 25.22
N PHE A 680 1.04 -5.65 25.74
CA PHE A 680 1.31 -5.00 27.04
C PHE A 680 0.68 -5.70 28.28
N VAL A 681 0.67 -7.03 28.32
CA VAL A 681 0.21 -7.81 29.48
C VAL A 681 1.16 -7.60 30.67
N GLU A 682 0.62 -7.30 31.85
CA GLU A 682 1.43 -7.17 33.08
C GLU A 682 2.00 -8.53 33.52
N TYR A 683 3.27 -8.55 33.95
CA TYR A 683 3.91 -9.75 34.46
C TYR A 683 3.99 -9.72 35.99
N GLU A 684 3.13 -10.50 36.66
CA GLU A 684 2.91 -10.45 38.13
C GLU A 684 4.18 -10.64 38.97
N ASP A 685 5.20 -11.33 38.44
CA ASP A 685 6.43 -11.68 39.17
C ASP A 685 7.56 -10.62 39.10
N GLU A 686 7.44 -9.59 38.24
CA GLU A 686 8.45 -8.50 38.11
C GLU A 686 7.74 -7.13 38.02
N MET A 687 7.91 -6.27 39.04
CA MET A 687 7.38 -4.89 39.00
C MET A 687 7.89 -4.14 37.75
N GLU A 688 7.01 -3.39 37.09
CA GLU A 688 7.30 -2.57 35.90
C GLU A 688 7.74 -3.37 34.64
N THR A 689 7.39 -4.65 34.56
CA THR A 689 7.59 -5.47 33.35
C THR A 689 6.27 -5.78 32.64
N LYS A 690 6.20 -5.47 31.34
CA LYS A 690 5.08 -5.82 30.46
C LYS A 690 5.53 -6.81 29.37
N ARG A 691 4.61 -7.63 28.86
CA ARG A 691 4.88 -8.58 27.76
C ARG A 691 3.95 -8.37 26.58
N MET A 692 4.48 -8.56 25.37
CA MET A 692 3.63 -8.86 24.20
C MET A 692 3.64 -10.37 24.00
N VAL A 693 2.49 -11.02 24.03
CA VAL A 693 2.36 -12.48 24.08
C VAL A 693 1.78 -13.00 22.77
N TYR A 694 2.41 -14.06 22.24
CA TYR A 694 2.07 -14.71 20.98
C TYR A 694 1.83 -16.20 21.28
N LYS A 695 0.66 -16.73 20.91
CA LYS A 695 0.37 -18.17 21.02
C LYS A 695 -0.35 -18.63 19.78
N ALA A 696 0.08 -19.73 19.19
CA ALA A 696 -0.58 -20.30 18.01
C ALA A 696 -0.43 -21.81 17.95
N LYS A 697 -1.30 -22.45 17.18
CA LYS A 697 -1.02 -23.76 16.62
C LYS A 697 -0.42 -23.60 15.23
N LEU A 698 0.60 -24.38 14.95
CA LEU A 698 1.27 -24.44 13.66
C LEU A 698 0.93 -25.78 13.03
N PHE A 699 0.52 -25.77 11.77
CA PHE A 699 0.20 -26.99 11.03
C PHE A 699 1.06 -27.07 9.78
N ASN A 700 1.49 -28.27 9.38
CA ASN A 700 2.01 -28.49 8.04
C ASN A 700 0.93 -29.11 7.13
N PRO A 701 1.13 -29.11 5.80
CA PRO A 701 0.14 -29.68 4.89
C PRO A 701 -0.04 -31.20 5.04
N LYS A 702 0.90 -31.89 5.68
CA LYS A 702 0.91 -33.35 5.92
C LYS A 702 0.18 -33.74 7.21
N GLY A 703 -0.37 -32.76 7.95
CA GLY A 703 -1.13 -32.99 9.18
C GLY A 703 -0.30 -33.04 10.46
N GLU A 704 1.01 -32.78 10.41
CA GLU A 704 1.80 -32.56 11.63
C GLU A 704 1.47 -31.20 12.22
N SER A 705 1.36 -31.14 13.54
CA SER A 705 1.04 -29.92 14.26
C SER A 705 1.96 -29.66 15.44
N TYR A 706 2.07 -28.37 15.81
CA TYR A 706 2.92 -27.88 16.87
C TYR A 706 2.22 -26.76 17.64
N HIS A 707 2.55 -26.59 18.93
CA HIS A 707 2.21 -25.40 19.68
C HIS A 707 3.36 -24.41 19.66
N PHE A 708 3.09 -23.18 19.25
CA PHE A 708 4.02 -22.06 19.28
C PHE A 708 3.65 -21.11 20.41
N GLU A 709 4.65 -20.77 21.22
CA GLU A 709 4.55 -19.72 22.23
C GLU A 709 5.73 -18.78 22.06
N GLY A 710 5.45 -17.48 22.10
CA GLY A 710 6.49 -16.48 22.14
C GLY A 710 6.08 -15.27 22.95
N TYR A 711 7.08 -14.57 23.48
CA TYR A 711 6.85 -13.30 24.15
C TYR A 711 7.98 -12.32 23.90
N LYS A 712 7.61 -11.05 23.83
CA LYS A 712 8.53 -9.91 23.90
C LYS A 712 8.43 -9.36 25.31
N THR A 713 9.56 -9.07 25.93
CA THR A 713 9.61 -8.48 27.27
C THR A 713 9.90 -6.99 27.12
N ILE A 714 9.18 -6.17 27.87
CA ILE A 714 9.32 -4.71 27.92
C ILE A 714 9.58 -4.37 29.38
N ARG A 715 10.80 -3.97 29.71
CA ARG A 715 11.23 -3.70 31.10
C ARG A 715 11.46 -2.21 31.32
N GLY A 716 11.05 -1.71 32.47
CA GLY A 716 11.46 -0.39 32.97
C GLY A 716 12.84 -0.41 33.63
N ASP A 717 13.86 -1.02 33.01
CA ASP A 717 15.21 -1.06 33.60
C ASP A 717 16.11 0.09 33.09
N LYS A 718 17.27 0.29 33.75
CA LYS A 718 18.18 1.41 33.43
C LYS A 718 19.02 1.06 32.19
N GLY A 719 18.58 1.42 30.99
CA GLY A 719 19.39 1.31 29.77
C GLY A 719 18.65 1.51 28.43
N PHE A 720 19.39 1.46 27.32
CA PHE A 720 18.90 1.58 25.93
C PHE A 720 18.27 0.27 25.40
N ASP A 721 17.22 -0.25 26.04
CA ASP A 721 16.63 -1.56 25.71
C ASP A 721 15.35 -1.50 24.86
N MET A 722 14.66 -0.35 24.73
CA MET A 722 13.35 -0.25 24.05
C MET A 722 13.29 -0.88 22.65
N TRP A 723 14.32 -0.72 21.81
CA TRP A 723 14.34 -1.36 20.48
C TRP A 723 14.53 -2.87 20.60
N SER A 724 15.46 -3.35 21.43
CA SER A 724 15.64 -4.79 21.65
C SER A 724 14.39 -5.41 22.27
N ASP A 725 13.73 -4.74 23.20
CA ASP A 725 12.52 -5.19 23.90
C ASP A 725 11.32 -5.29 22.97
N THR A 726 11.14 -4.31 22.09
CA THR A 726 10.02 -4.32 21.13
C THR A 726 10.27 -5.18 19.89
N THR A 727 11.53 -5.60 19.64
CA THR A 727 11.89 -6.38 18.45
C THR A 727 12.35 -7.81 18.72
N THR A 728 12.72 -8.17 19.95
CA THR A 728 13.21 -9.51 20.32
C THR A 728 12.07 -10.39 20.80
N LEU A 729 11.78 -11.45 20.06
CA LEU A 729 10.80 -12.46 20.43
C LEU A 729 11.51 -13.73 20.91
N TYR A 730 11.34 -14.02 22.21
CA TYR A 730 11.69 -15.32 22.78
C TYR A 730 10.66 -16.34 22.30
N SER A 731 11.11 -17.40 21.66
CA SER A 731 10.26 -18.31 20.89
C SER A 731 10.46 -19.75 21.34
N THR A 732 9.37 -20.46 21.59
CA THR A 732 9.36 -21.87 21.98
C THR A 732 8.31 -22.63 21.17
N VAL A 733 8.67 -23.82 20.70
CA VAL A 733 7.83 -24.71 19.91
C VAL A 733 7.74 -26.07 20.60
N PHE A 734 6.53 -26.58 20.75
CA PHE A 734 6.22 -27.88 21.35
C PHE A 734 5.51 -28.78 20.34
N ALA A 735 5.61 -30.09 20.50
CA ALA A 735 4.75 -31.03 19.80
C ALA A 735 3.28 -30.77 20.14
N ASP A 736 2.41 -31.12 19.21
CA ASP A 736 0.97 -31.22 19.47
C ASP A 736 0.57 -32.70 19.60
N ASN A 737 0.06 -33.07 20.77
CA ASN A 737 -0.40 -34.40 21.12
C ASN A 737 -1.94 -34.42 21.13
N ASN A 738 -2.56 -34.43 19.95
CA ASN A 738 -4.02 -34.41 19.75
C ASN A 738 -4.72 -33.17 20.34
N GLY A 739 -4.14 -31.99 20.15
CA GLY A 739 -4.65 -30.71 20.61
C GLY A 739 -4.10 -30.26 21.96
N GLU A 740 -3.34 -31.13 22.64
CA GLU A 740 -2.66 -30.82 23.90
C GLU A 740 -1.16 -30.60 23.67
N LYS A 741 -0.61 -29.63 24.40
CA LYS A 741 0.81 -29.27 24.35
C LYS A 741 1.67 -30.46 24.84
N GLY A 742 2.50 -30.98 23.93
CA GLY A 742 3.39 -32.12 24.14
C GLY A 742 4.83 -31.74 24.52
N GLU A 743 5.80 -32.60 24.16
CA GLU A 743 7.21 -32.35 24.45
C GLU A 743 7.76 -31.12 23.71
N LEU A 744 8.83 -30.53 24.25
CA LEU A 744 9.55 -29.44 23.61
C LEU A 744 10.11 -29.91 22.25
N LYS A 745 10.17 -29.03 21.26
CA LYS A 745 10.77 -29.35 19.94
C LYS A 745 11.85 -28.36 19.56
N ALA A 746 11.63 -27.08 19.84
CA ALA A 746 12.64 -26.08 19.59
C ALA A 746 12.46 -24.84 20.47
N GLN A 747 13.53 -24.09 20.64
CA GLN A 747 13.52 -22.81 21.33
C GLN A 747 14.63 -21.88 20.83
N GLY A 748 14.42 -20.58 20.90
CA GLY A 748 15.42 -19.61 20.45
C GLY A 748 14.90 -18.19 20.39
N ILE A 749 15.55 -17.37 19.57
CA ILE A 749 15.28 -15.94 19.46
C ILE A 749 15.10 -15.56 18.00
N ILE A 750 14.07 -14.75 17.74
CA ILE A 750 13.87 -14.09 16.45
C ILE A 750 13.68 -12.58 16.64
N HIS A 751 14.12 -11.80 15.66
CA HIS A 751 14.11 -10.35 15.71
C HIS A 751 13.31 -9.73 14.58
N VAL A 752 12.64 -8.60 14.85
CA VAL A 752 12.18 -7.68 13.81
C VAL A 752 13.38 -6.87 13.31
N HIS A 753 13.72 -6.97 12.03
CA HIS A 753 14.76 -6.12 11.43
C HIS A 753 14.19 -4.74 11.06
N LEU A 754 15.03 -3.69 11.10
CA LEU A 754 14.60 -2.31 10.82
C LEU A 754 13.91 -2.15 9.45
N THR A 755 14.42 -2.80 8.42
CA THR A 755 13.83 -2.77 7.07
C THR A 755 12.45 -3.44 7.03
N ASP A 756 12.26 -4.51 7.80
CA ASP A 756 10.97 -5.21 7.93
C ASP A 756 9.99 -4.40 8.79
N PHE A 757 10.45 -3.69 9.82
CA PHE A 757 9.63 -2.77 10.60
C PHE A 757 9.08 -1.60 9.76
N VAL A 758 9.92 -0.99 8.91
CA VAL A 758 9.45 0.06 7.98
C VAL A 758 8.37 -0.50 7.03
N LYS A 759 8.53 -1.73 6.53
CA LYS A 759 7.51 -2.39 5.71
C LYS A 759 6.22 -2.63 6.51
N GLN A 760 6.30 -3.08 7.77
CA GLN A 760 5.17 -3.29 8.67
C GLN A 760 4.31 -2.04 8.82
N MET A 761 4.92 -0.87 9.01
CA MET A 761 4.18 0.40 9.09
C MET A 761 3.32 0.67 7.84
N THR A 762 3.77 0.24 6.66
CA THR A 762 3.00 0.38 5.40
C THR A 762 1.87 -0.63 5.22
N THR A 763 1.77 -1.62 6.12
CA THR A 763 0.72 -2.66 6.09
C THR A 763 -0.45 -2.36 7.01
N MET A 764 -0.31 -1.37 7.90
CA MET A 764 -1.34 -1.00 8.87
C MET A 764 -2.63 -0.55 8.17
N LYS A 765 -3.75 -1.14 8.58
CA LYS A 765 -5.06 -0.91 7.98
C LYS A 765 -6.12 -0.89 9.07
N ALA A 766 -7.05 0.07 9.00
CA ALA A 766 -8.26 0.03 9.81
C ALA A 766 -9.23 -1.01 9.23
N LEU A 767 -9.76 -1.87 10.10
CA LEU A 767 -10.83 -2.80 9.78
C LEU A 767 -12.18 -2.14 10.06
N HIS A 768 -13.22 -2.55 9.32
CA HIS A 768 -14.62 -2.14 9.52
C HIS A 768 -14.89 -0.63 9.42
N ALA A 769 -13.96 0.14 8.85
CA ALA A 769 -14.12 1.58 8.63
C ALA A 769 -14.95 1.87 7.37
N ASP A 770 -16.09 2.54 7.53
CA ASP A 770 -16.97 2.96 6.44
C ASP A 770 -16.48 4.29 5.81
N THR A 771 -15.68 5.08 6.53
CA THR A 771 -15.22 6.41 6.08
C THR A 771 -13.72 6.62 6.25
N ALA A 772 -13.18 7.58 5.48
CA ALA A 772 -11.78 7.99 5.63
C ALA A 772 -11.47 8.56 7.04
N THR A 773 -12.44 9.20 7.69
CA THR A 773 -12.29 9.74 9.04
C THR A 773 -12.24 8.63 10.10
N GLU A 774 -13.11 7.61 9.99
CA GLU A 774 -13.06 6.42 10.84
C GLU A 774 -11.73 5.67 10.68
N LYS A 775 -11.24 5.53 9.45
CA LYS A 775 -9.93 4.94 9.15
C LYS A 775 -8.78 5.70 9.84
N LEU A 776 -8.77 7.02 9.73
CA LEU A 776 -7.76 7.85 10.40
C LEU A 776 -7.87 7.77 11.92
N LYS A 777 -9.09 7.76 12.48
CA LYS A 777 -9.32 7.63 13.92
C LYS A 777 -8.77 6.32 14.46
N ALA A 778 -9.02 5.20 13.78
CA ALA A 778 -8.54 3.89 14.21
C ALA A 778 -7.00 3.83 14.25
N LEU A 779 -6.34 4.27 13.16
CA LEU A 779 -4.87 4.31 13.08
C LEU A 779 -4.27 5.24 14.16
N TYR A 780 -4.88 6.41 14.36
CA TYR A 780 -4.44 7.36 15.39
C TYR A 780 -4.60 6.82 16.81
N SER A 781 -5.73 6.19 17.13
CA SER A 781 -6.04 5.69 18.48
C SER A 781 -5.09 4.55 18.86
N PHE A 782 -4.86 3.62 17.93
CA PHE A 782 -3.84 2.58 18.10
C PHE A 782 -2.45 3.16 18.32
N GLY A 783 -2.03 4.09 17.45
CA GLY A 783 -0.71 4.73 17.56
C GLY A 783 -0.51 5.46 18.89
N LYS A 784 -1.55 6.14 19.39
CA LYS A 784 -1.54 6.80 20.70
C LYS A 784 -1.39 5.80 21.84
N TYR A 785 -2.12 4.69 21.83
CA TYR A 785 -2.06 3.68 22.89
C TYR A 785 -0.74 2.92 22.91
N PHE A 786 -0.22 2.55 21.74
CA PHE A 786 1.09 1.92 21.62
C PHE A 786 2.19 2.85 22.14
N ALA A 787 2.19 4.11 21.71
CA ALA A 787 3.16 5.11 22.18
C ALA A 787 2.98 5.45 23.68
N GLY A 788 1.74 5.48 24.17
CA GLY A 788 1.40 5.72 25.57
C GLY A 788 1.95 4.63 26.49
N ASN A 789 1.71 3.35 26.18
CA ASN A 789 2.22 2.25 27.01
C ASN A 789 3.75 2.17 27.04
N LEU A 790 4.42 2.47 25.92
CA LEU A 790 5.88 2.61 25.90
C LEU A 790 6.33 3.82 26.74
N TYR A 791 5.61 4.94 26.68
CA TYR A 791 5.89 6.10 27.55
C TYR A 791 5.68 5.79 29.03
N ASP A 792 4.64 5.05 29.42
CA ASP A 792 4.41 4.69 30.82
C ASP A 792 5.50 3.77 31.38
N THR A 793 6.13 2.95 30.52
CA THR A 793 7.20 2.00 30.91
C THR A 793 8.58 2.65 30.91
N TYR A 794 8.89 3.52 29.93
CA TYR A 794 10.21 4.14 29.74
C TYR A 794 10.28 5.62 30.14
N GLY A 795 9.14 6.29 30.32
CA GLY A 795 9.02 7.75 30.50
C GLY A 795 8.95 8.22 31.95
N GLY A 796 9.10 7.32 32.93
CA GLY A 796 9.02 7.60 34.36
C GLY A 796 10.19 8.40 34.95
N ILE A 797 11.27 8.68 34.21
CA ILE A 797 12.44 9.38 34.74
C ILE A 797 12.71 10.66 33.92
N LEU A 798 12.03 11.76 34.32
CA LEU A 798 12.35 13.17 34.04
C LEU A 798 12.74 13.55 32.59
N ALA A 799 11.76 13.82 31.74
CA ALA A 799 11.96 14.67 30.55
C ALA A 799 10.66 15.40 30.18
N LYS A 800 10.58 16.72 30.41
CA LYS A 800 9.60 17.57 29.73
C LYS A 800 10.03 17.71 28.28
N ALA A 801 9.17 17.40 27.32
CA ALA A 801 9.44 17.67 25.92
C ALA A 801 9.44 19.20 25.67
N SER A 802 10.54 19.78 25.20
CA SER A 802 10.55 21.15 24.69
C SER A 802 10.04 21.14 23.24
N VAL A 803 8.77 21.52 23.07
CA VAL A 803 8.21 21.82 21.75
C VAL A 803 8.37 23.32 21.55
N PHE A 804 8.87 23.75 20.39
CA PHE A 804 9.01 25.17 20.10
C PHE A 804 7.62 25.78 19.95
N ASN A 805 7.24 26.60 20.93
CA ASN A 805 6.02 27.40 20.86
C ASN A 805 6.38 28.83 20.40
N PRO A 806 6.09 29.21 19.15
CA PRO A 806 6.43 30.53 18.63
C PRO A 806 5.71 31.69 19.33
N THR A 807 4.72 31.37 20.16
CA THR A 807 3.94 32.34 20.96
C THR A 807 4.25 32.29 22.45
N ALA A 808 5.22 31.48 22.89
CA ALA A 808 5.63 31.44 24.28
C ALA A 808 6.17 32.81 24.73
N PRO A 809 5.83 33.28 25.94
CA PRO A 809 6.44 34.48 26.48
C PRO A 809 7.97 34.28 26.60
N PRO A 810 8.79 35.30 26.31
CA PRO A 810 10.24 35.19 26.41
C PRO A 810 10.66 34.68 27.79
N ARG A 811 11.58 33.72 27.82
CA ARG A 811 12.18 33.26 29.08
C ARG A 811 12.85 34.46 29.78
N LYS A 812 12.68 34.54 31.10
CA LYS A 812 13.38 35.53 31.92
C LYS A 812 14.88 35.18 31.96
N LYS A 813 15.71 35.98 31.30
CA LYS A 813 17.16 35.79 31.25
C LYS A 813 17.86 36.38 32.47
N ARG A 814 18.95 35.76 32.93
CA ARG A 814 19.83 36.41 33.93
C ARG A 814 20.66 37.50 33.23
N PRO A 815 20.98 38.61 33.92
CA PRO A 815 22.03 39.50 33.45
C PRO A 815 23.34 38.71 33.28
N LEU A 816 24.05 38.97 32.19
CA LEU A 816 25.39 38.41 31.99
C LEU A 816 26.39 39.21 32.84
N ARG A 817 27.40 38.52 33.36
CA ARG A 817 28.60 39.08 34.00
C ARG A 817 29.58 39.57 32.93
N ALA A 818 29.05 40.35 32.00
CA ALA A 818 29.76 41.01 30.92
C ALA A 818 29.22 42.45 30.79
N PRO A 819 30.00 43.39 30.26
CA PRO A 819 29.53 44.75 29.98
C PRO A 819 28.31 44.77 29.05
N GLU A 820 27.57 45.88 29.04
CA GLU A 820 26.40 46.02 28.18
C GLU A 820 26.78 45.82 26.68
N PRO A 821 26.02 44.99 25.93
CA PRO A 821 26.35 44.67 24.55
C PRO A 821 26.19 45.89 23.62
N GLN A 822 27.20 46.11 22.78
CA GLN A 822 27.15 47.10 21.70
C GLN A 822 26.95 46.40 20.35
N ILE A 823 25.84 46.67 19.67
CA ILE A 823 25.48 46.01 18.41
C ILE A 823 25.91 46.89 17.22
N TYR A 824 26.69 46.31 16.32
CA TYR A 824 27.19 46.96 15.11
C TYR A 824 26.67 46.23 13.86
N PRO A 825 25.81 46.86 13.04
CA PRO A 825 25.45 46.29 11.75
C PRO A 825 26.64 46.34 10.79
N VAL A 826 26.82 45.24 10.05
CA VAL A 826 27.84 45.09 9.01
C VAL A 826 27.15 44.73 7.71
N LYS A 827 27.60 45.31 6.59
CA LYS A 827 27.07 45.00 5.27
C LYS A 827 28.17 44.42 4.41
N THR A 828 27.94 43.23 3.86
CA THR A 828 28.91 42.53 3.01
C THR A 828 28.99 43.16 1.62
N SER A 829 30.01 42.79 0.86
CA SER A 829 30.20 43.24 -0.53
C SER A 829 29.05 42.83 -1.47
N ASP A 830 28.36 41.73 -1.18
CA ASP A 830 27.17 41.26 -1.91
C ASP A 830 25.84 41.76 -1.31
N GLY A 831 25.89 42.65 -0.32
CA GLY A 831 24.73 43.36 0.20
C GLY A 831 23.94 42.64 1.30
N VAL A 832 24.44 41.53 1.83
CA VAL A 832 23.88 40.83 2.99
C VAL A 832 24.16 41.64 4.26
N ASN A 833 23.15 41.75 5.14
CA ASN A 833 23.30 42.43 6.42
C ASN A 833 23.65 41.41 7.49
N LEU A 834 24.78 41.64 8.15
CA LEU A 834 25.32 40.87 9.27
C LEU A 834 25.27 41.71 10.56
N LEU A 835 25.50 41.07 11.70
CA LEU A 835 25.59 41.74 13.00
C LEU A 835 26.87 41.35 13.74
N LEU A 836 27.48 42.32 14.40
CA LEU A 836 28.54 42.12 15.39
C LEU A 836 28.05 42.61 16.74
N THR A 837 28.10 41.76 17.76
CA THR A 837 27.80 42.14 19.15
C THR A 837 29.10 42.21 19.92
N ARG A 838 29.39 43.37 20.52
CA ARG A 838 30.62 43.63 21.26
C ARG A 838 30.36 43.67 22.76
N TYR A 839 31.21 42.98 23.50
CA TYR A 839 31.31 43.03 24.96
C TYR A 839 32.73 43.47 25.33
N ASP A 840 32.89 44.76 25.65
CA ASP A 840 34.21 45.33 25.90
C ASP A 840 34.68 45.04 27.33
N GLY A 841 35.27 43.86 27.56
CA GLY A 841 35.71 43.41 28.88
C GLY A 841 36.68 44.37 29.59
N ARG A 842 37.28 45.32 28.87
CA ARG A 842 38.14 46.37 29.42
C ARG A 842 37.38 47.41 30.23
N ASP A 843 36.07 47.54 30.02
CA ASP A 843 35.19 48.47 30.74
C ASP A 843 34.66 47.88 32.07
N ARG A 844 35.19 46.73 32.51
CA ARG A 844 34.78 46.09 33.77
C ARG A 844 35.43 46.74 34.98
N GLU A 845 34.60 47.14 35.94
CA GLU A 845 35.03 47.78 37.20
C GLU A 845 35.83 46.85 38.15
N ASP A 846 35.73 45.53 37.97
CA ASP A 846 36.38 44.53 38.83
C ASP A 846 37.74 44.03 38.31
N LEU A 847 38.21 44.56 37.17
CA LEU A 847 39.57 44.31 36.67
C LEU A 847 40.54 45.39 37.16
N GLU A 848 41.83 45.05 37.29
CA GLU A 848 42.85 46.07 37.56
C GLU A 848 42.90 47.08 36.41
N ASP A 849 42.95 48.38 36.76
CA ASP A 849 43.05 49.47 35.79
C ASP A 849 44.18 49.22 34.78
N GLY A 850 43.82 49.12 33.49
CA GLY A 850 44.76 49.04 32.38
C GLY A 850 44.98 47.64 31.76
N ILE A 851 44.25 46.60 32.18
CA ILE A 851 44.25 45.31 31.48
C ILE A 851 43.53 45.44 30.13
N ASN A 852 44.29 45.45 29.03
CA ASN A 852 43.77 45.43 27.66
C ASN A 852 44.35 44.24 26.91
N LYS A 853 43.55 43.17 26.73
CA LYS A 853 43.96 41.98 26.01
C LYS A 853 43.53 41.94 24.53
N GLY A 854 43.26 43.10 23.95
CA GLY A 854 42.87 43.23 22.55
C GLY A 854 41.57 42.52 22.18
N SER A 855 41.24 42.56 20.89
CA SER A 855 39.98 42.07 20.34
C SER A 855 40.01 40.58 19.98
N VAL A 856 38.98 39.84 20.38
CA VAL A 856 38.75 38.43 20.02
C VAL A 856 37.40 38.29 19.32
N MET A 857 37.38 37.84 18.07
CA MET A 857 36.14 37.60 17.32
C MET A 857 35.71 36.15 17.40
N LEU A 858 34.48 35.90 17.89
CA LEU A 858 33.86 34.59 18.05
C LEU A 858 32.94 34.30 16.85
N ALA A 859 33.21 33.22 16.12
CA ALA A 859 32.36 32.73 15.03
C ALA A 859 31.72 31.38 15.39
N HIS A 860 30.38 31.35 15.44
CA HIS A 860 29.58 30.19 15.84
C HIS A 860 29.53 29.11 14.74
N GLY A 861 28.83 28.00 15.00
CA GLY A 861 28.64 26.89 14.04
C GLY A 861 27.44 27.06 13.09
N PHE A 862 27.10 26.02 12.35
CA PHE A 862 25.95 26.00 11.43
C PHE A 862 24.65 25.66 12.17
N SER A 863 23.52 26.24 11.74
CA SER A 863 22.20 26.08 12.38
C SER A 863 22.06 26.69 13.78
N VAL A 864 23.02 27.51 14.20
CA VAL A 864 23.04 28.19 15.49
C VAL A 864 23.34 29.69 15.29
N SER A 865 23.24 30.48 16.34
CA SER A 865 23.68 31.88 16.38
C SER A 865 24.82 32.06 17.39
N GLY A 866 25.30 33.30 17.53
CA GLY A 866 26.23 33.71 18.58
C GLY A 866 25.74 33.43 20.00
N LEU A 867 24.44 33.16 20.19
CA LEU A 867 23.84 32.79 21.47
C LEU A 867 24.56 31.61 22.14
N ILE A 868 25.15 30.68 21.39
CA ILE A 868 25.91 29.56 22.00
C ILE A 868 27.10 30.02 22.85
N PHE A 869 27.62 31.24 22.64
CA PHE A 869 28.72 31.81 23.41
C PHE A 869 28.26 32.68 24.58
N GLU A 870 27.02 33.19 24.52
CA GLU A 870 26.45 34.17 25.45
C GLU A 870 25.17 33.66 26.16
N ILE A 871 24.84 32.38 26.03
CA ILE A 871 23.67 31.77 26.67
C ILE A 871 23.76 31.95 28.20
N ASP A 872 22.65 32.34 28.80
CA ASP A 872 22.58 32.75 30.22
C ASP A 872 22.21 31.60 31.16
N THR A 873 22.23 30.36 30.67
CA THR A 873 21.83 29.16 31.42
C THR A 873 22.96 28.50 32.23
N PRO A 874 24.19 28.28 31.70
CA PRO A 874 25.31 27.85 32.53
C PRO A 874 25.74 28.97 33.48
N ASP A 875 26.47 28.63 34.55
CA ASP A 875 26.93 29.63 35.51
C ASP A 875 27.83 30.66 34.83
N THR A 876 28.83 30.24 34.07
CA THR A 876 29.69 31.11 33.24
C THR A 876 29.62 30.69 31.78
N ASN A 877 29.36 31.61 30.87
CA ASN A 877 29.49 31.38 29.42
C ASN A 877 30.81 31.93 28.85
N LEU A 878 31.12 31.62 27.59
CA LEU A 878 32.41 31.95 26.98
C LEU A 878 32.65 33.47 26.90
N VAL A 879 31.62 34.26 26.61
CA VAL A 879 31.72 35.73 26.58
C VAL A 879 32.08 36.27 27.97
N GLU A 880 31.35 35.84 29.01
CA GLU A 880 31.63 36.23 30.40
C GLU A 880 33.04 35.83 30.82
N TYR A 881 33.48 34.63 30.43
CA TYR A 881 34.80 34.11 30.73
C TYR A 881 35.90 34.96 30.07
N LEU A 882 35.79 35.26 28.78
CA LEU A 882 36.79 36.08 28.07
C LEU A 882 36.78 37.53 28.55
N CYS A 883 35.62 38.13 28.80
CA CYS A 883 35.54 39.47 29.38
C CYS A 883 36.15 39.52 30.79
N ALA A 884 35.96 38.50 31.62
CA ALA A 884 36.60 38.40 32.94
C ALA A 884 38.13 38.27 32.86
N HIS A 885 38.67 37.89 31.70
CA HIS A 885 40.11 37.86 31.45
C HIS A 885 40.62 39.14 30.76
N GLY A 886 39.77 40.16 30.53
CA GLY A 886 40.17 41.46 29.99
C GLY A 886 40.22 41.56 28.46
N TYR A 887 39.55 40.65 27.75
CA TYR A 887 39.42 40.71 26.28
C TYR A 887 38.24 41.60 25.84
N ASP A 888 38.41 42.26 24.68
CA ASP A 888 37.32 42.91 23.93
C ASP A 888 36.67 41.85 23.02
N VAL A 889 35.49 41.34 23.41
CA VAL A 889 34.89 40.16 22.79
C VAL A 889 33.87 40.58 21.73
N TRP A 890 34.00 40.03 20.52
CA TRP A 890 33.16 40.33 19.37
C TRP A 890 32.45 39.08 18.85
N VAL A 891 31.15 38.96 19.07
CA VAL A 891 30.34 37.85 18.57
C VAL A 891 29.85 38.14 17.17
N MET A 892 30.21 37.29 16.21
CA MET A 892 29.86 37.43 14.80
C MET A 892 28.61 36.62 14.44
N GLU A 893 27.56 37.32 14.00
CA GLU A 893 26.40 36.73 13.33
C GLU A 893 26.60 36.82 11.81
N TYR A 894 27.04 35.73 11.19
CA TYR A 894 27.27 35.64 9.74
C TYR A 894 26.02 35.13 9.00
N ARG A 895 26.01 35.13 7.66
CA ARG A 895 24.76 35.04 6.85
C ARG A 895 23.87 33.82 7.12
N THR A 896 24.40 32.75 7.72
CA THR A 896 23.64 31.53 8.07
C THR A 896 23.22 31.46 9.55
N SER A 897 23.53 32.49 10.34
CA SER A 897 23.08 32.62 11.72
C SER A 897 21.55 32.65 11.81
N ILE A 898 21.00 31.85 12.72
CA ILE A 898 19.55 31.82 12.98
C ILE A 898 19.02 33.15 13.57
N ALA A 899 19.91 34.03 14.03
CA ALA A 899 19.55 35.38 14.47
C ALA A 899 19.26 36.34 13.30
N LEU A 900 19.64 35.97 12.06
CA LEU A 900 19.49 36.80 10.88
C LEU A 900 18.39 36.29 9.94
N PRO A 901 17.63 37.18 9.27
CA PRO A 901 16.67 36.78 8.24
C PRO A 901 17.29 35.96 7.10
N SER A 902 18.58 36.19 6.81
CA SER A 902 19.32 35.52 5.74
C SER A 902 19.60 34.03 6.00
N ALA A 903 19.32 33.51 7.20
CA ALA A 903 19.57 32.10 7.55
C ALA A 903 18.91 31.09 6.60
N LYS A 904 17.80 31.51 5.97
CA LYS A 904 17.01 30.70 5.04
C LYS A 904 17.48 30.82 3.59
N ASP A 905 18.27 31.85 3.29
CA ASP A 905 18.76 32.09 1.94
C ASP A 905 19.83 31.04 1.60
N GLN A 906 19.87 30.63 0.34
CA GLN A 906 20.87 29.68 -0.12
C GLN A 906 22.20 30.41 -0.32
N CYS A 907 23.25 29.91 0.32
CA CYS A 907 24.62 30.40 0.14
C CYS A 907 25.62 29.25 0.26
N THR A 908 26.88 29.50 -0.10
CA THR A 908 27.98 28.54 0.05
C THR A 908 28.83 28.85 1.29
N ALA A 909 29.67 27.90 1.71
CA ALA A 909 30.71 28.17 2.70
C ALA A 909 31.76 29.16 2.16
N ASP A 910 31.98 29.20 0.84
CA ASP A 910 32.83 30.20 0.19
C ASP A 910 32.30 31.62 0.39
N ASP A 911 30.98 31.81 0.29
CA ASP A 911 30.36 33.12 0.53
C ASP A 911 30.64 33.62 1.95
N ILE A 912 30.53 32.74 2.95
CA ILE A 912 30.82 33.08 4.35
C ILE A 912 32.30 33.46 4.49
N ALA A 913 33.19 32.60 4.00
CA ALA A 913 34.63 32.78 4.12
C ALA A 913 35.15 34.05 3.41
N MET A 914 34.67 34.31 2.20
CA MET A 914 35.21 35.34 1.32
C MET A 914 34.53 36.69 1.45
N LYS A 915 33.34 36.75 2.07
CA LYS A 915 32.54 37.99 2.15
C LYS A 915 32.18 38.38 3.57
N ASP A 916 31.85 37.43 4.43
CA ASP A 916 31.38 37.74 5.80
C ASP A 916 32.57 38.02 6.73
N PHE A 917 33.55 37.11 6.79
CA PHE A 917 34.73 37.26 7.63
C PHE A 917 35.51 38.56 7.35
N PRO A 918 35.85 38.91 6.09
CA PRO A 918 36.53 40.18 5.80
C PRO A 918 35.73 41.41 6.24
N ALA A 919 34.43 41.44 5.97
CA ALA A 919 33.58 42.58 6.33
C ALA A 919 33.50 42.79 7.85
N CYS A 920 33.46 41.72 8.62
CA CYS A 920 33.45 41.78 10.08
C CYS A 920 34.82 42.17 10.66
N VAL A 921 35.91 41.56 10.20
CA VAL A 921 37.27 41.92 10.65
C VAL A 921 37.56 43.39 10.35
N ASP A 922 37.29 43.87 9.13
CA ASP A 922 37.48 45.27 8.75
C ASP A 922 36.66 46.22 9.63
N LYS A 923 35.44 45.83 9.99
CA LYS A 923 34.59 46.62 10.88
C LYS A 923 35.19 46.71 12.28
N ILE A 924 35.65 45.59 12.85
CA ILE A 924 36.24 45.54 14.20
C ILE A 924 37.49 46.42 14.24
N LEU A 925 38.44 46.21 13.33
CA LEU A 925 39.68 46.99 13.26
C LEU A 925 39.42 48.49 13.13
N LYS A 926 38.39 48.89 12.37
CA LYS A 926 38.00 50.28 12.22
C LYS A 926 37.41 50.89 13.50
N ILE A 927 36.68 50.10 14.30
CA ILE A 927 36.08 50.57 15.55
C ILE A 927 37.13 50.62 16.66
N THR A 928 37.95 49.58 16.80
CA THR A 928 38.90 49.45 17.90
C THR A 928 40.21 50.19 17.64
N GLY A 929 40.56 50.42 16.37
CA GLY A 929 41.85 50.98 15.97
C GLY A 929 43.01 50.00 16.11
N GLU A 930 42.73 48.73 16.41
CA GLU A 930 43.74 47.67 16.49
C GLU A 930 44.29 47.34 15.09
N LYS A 931 45.51 46.81 15.02
CA LYS A 931 46.14 46.39 13.75
C LYS A 931 45.65 45.02 13.27
N ASP A 932 45.31 44.16 14.22
CA ASP A 932 44.87 42.80 14.01
C ASP A 932 44.02 42.34 15.22
N ILE A 933 43.31 41.23 15.05
CA ILE A 933 42.49 40.59 16.08
C ILE A 933 42.87 39.12 16.25
N GLN A 934 42.39 38.49 17.31
CA GLN A 934 42.43 37.03 17.45
C GLN A 934 41.09 36.43 17.04
N LEU A 935 41.10 35.25 16.44
CA LEU A 935 39.87 34.53 16.08
C LEU A 935 39.63 33.34 17.01
N PHE A 936 38.39 33.18 17.44
CA PHE A 936 37.88 31.94 18.01
C PHE A 936 36.75 31.44 17.12
N THR A 937 36.88 30.26 16.56
CA THR A 937 35.93 29.74 15.60
C THR A 937 35.49 28.34 15.97
N HIS A 938 34.19 28.07 15.90
CA HIS A 938 33.59 26.79 16.28
C HIS A 938 32.88 26.13 15.11
N CYS A 939 33.06 24.82 14.94
CA CYS A 939 32.32 24.01 13.97
C CYS A 939 32.44 24.58 12.55
N VAL A 940 31.33 24.88 11.86
CA VAL A 940 31.35 25.47 10.51
C VAL A 940 31.99 26.86 10.50
N GLY A 941 31.90 27.63 11.58
CA GLY A 941 32.67 28.87 11.73
C GLY A 941 34.18 28.62 11.68
N ALA A 942 34.66 27.47 12.17
CA ALA A 942 36.06 27.06 12.07
C ALA A 942 36.44 26.68 10.64
N ILE A 943 35.59 25.91 9.96
CA ILE A 943 35.75 25.57 8.54
C ILE A 943 35.86 26.86 7.70
N THR A 944 34.88 27.77 7.82
CA THR A 944 34.83 28.99 7.03
C THR A 944 35.89 30.00 7.45
N GLY A 945 36.30 30.02 8.72
CA GLY A 945 37.40 30.86 9.19
C GLY A 945 38.74 30.41 8.62
N VAL A 946 38.99 29.09 8.56
CA VAL A 946 40.19 28.53 7.92
C VAL A 946 40.14 28.80 6.41
N MET A 947 38.99 28.63 5.77
CA MET A 947 38.79 29.02 4.37
C MET A 947 39.05 30.51 4.15
N ALA A 948 38.64 31.40 5.06
CA ALA A 948 38.86 32.84 4.93
C ALA A 948 40.36 33.18 5.02
N MET A 949 41.08 32.59 5.99
CA MET A 949 42.54 32.72 6.10
C MET A 949 43.24 32.24 4.84
N LEU A 950 42.88 31.04 4.36
CA LEU A 950 43.39 30.47 3.10
C LEU A 950 42.96 31.30 1.87
N GLY A 951 41.82 31.97 1.92
CA GLY A 951 41.31 32.92 0.92
C GLY A 951 42.05 34.26 0.92
N GLY A 952 42.86 34.53 1.94
CA GLY A 952 43.72 35.71 2.02
C GLY A 952 43.25 36.77 3.02
N LEU A 953 42.37 36.45 3.96
CA LEU A 953 41.97 37.32 5.07
C LEU A 953 43.19 37.94 5.77
N LYS A 954 43.11 39.24 6.08
CA LYS A 954 44.15 40.03 6.75
C LYS A 954 43.65 40.54 8.09
N GLY A 955 44.56 41.02 8.93
CA GLY A 955 44.21 41.59 10.24
C GLY A 955 43.87 40.54 11.31
N VAL A 956 44.42 39.33 11.20
CA VAL A 956 44.29 38.26 12.19
C VAL A 956 45.67 37.81 12.64
N ARG A 957 45.96 37.86 13.95
CA ARG A 957 47.26 37.48 14.51
C ARG A 957 47.33 36.05 15.01
N SER A 958 46.21 35.48 15.44
CA SER A 958 46.13 34.10 15.94
C SER A 958 44.71 33.54 15.74
N MET A 959 44.58 32.21 15.74
CA MET A 959 43.27 31.56 15.54
C MET A 959 43.11 30.29 16.38
N VAL A 960 42.01 30.20 17.12
CA VAL A 960 41.55 29.00 17.81
C VAL A 960 40.49 28.31 16.96
N CYS A 961 40.73 27.05 16.59
CA CYS A 961 39.79 26.20 15.85
C CYS A 961 39.16 25.16 16.79
N PHE A 962 37.87 25.30 17.08
CA PHE A 962 37.10 24.38 17.90
C PHE A 962 36.43 23.30 17.04
N GLN A 963 36.67 22.04 17.42
CA GLN A 963 36.06 20.80 16.92
C GLN A 963 36.35 20.40 15.47
N VAL A 964 36.84 21.29 14.61
CA VAL A 964 37.21 21.00 13.22
C VAL A 964 38.11 22.10 12.66
N ALA A 965 38.85 21.81 11.59
CA ALA A 965 39.71 22.78 10.90
C ALA A 965 39.72 22.53 9.37
N ALA A 966 40.89 22.29 8.77
CA ALA A 966 41.04 22.14 7.32
C ALA A 966 40.73 20.72 6.81
N ASP A 967 40.88 19.72 7.67
CA ASP A 967 40.46 18.34 7.40
C ASP A 967 39.09 18.11 8.01
N ILE A 968 38.16 17.62 7.20
CA ILE A 968 36.75 17.49 7.55
C ILE A 968 36.42 16.01 7.57
N ILE A 969 36.67 15.37 8.72
CA ILE A 969 36.46 13.93 8.89
C ILE A 969 35.26 13.73 9.81
N GLY A 970 34.13 13.37 9.22
CA GLY A 970 32.91 13.09 9.98
C GLY A 970 32.95 11.76 10.73
N GLY A 971 32.12 11.60 11.77
CA GLY A 971 31.83 10.29 12.36
C GLY A 971 30.99 9.40 11.43
N GLU A 972 30.73 8.17 11.85
CA GLU A 972 30.06 7.15 11.01
C GLU A 972 28.71 7.63 10.43
N GLN A 973 27.92 8.35 11.22
CA GLN A 973 26.63 8.90 10.76
C GLN A 973 26.80 9.95 9.65
N ILE A 974 27.76 10.86 9.83
CA ILE A 974 28.05 11.91 8.84
C ILE A 974 28.60 11.28 7.56
N LYS A 975 29.49 10.27 7.66
CA LYS A 975 29.99 9.51 6.51
C LYS A 975 28.85 8.86 5.72
N LEU A 976 27.93 8.19 6.40
CA LEU A 976 26.79 7.52 5.77
C LEU A 976 25.88 8.52 5.05
N LYS A 977 25.52 9.62 5.72
CA LYS A 977 24.68 10.69 5.13
C LYS A 977 25.36 11.36 3.94
N ALA A 978 26.66 11.60 4.05
CA ALA A 978 27.46 12.18 2.98
C ALA A 978 27.56 11.23 1.76
N ALA A 979 27.74 9.93 1.98
CA ALA A 979 27.77 8.90 0.93
C ALA A 979 26.40 8.74 0.24
N ALA A 980 25.31 8.88 0.98
CA ALA A 980 23.95 8.80 0.43
C ALA A 980 23.48 10.06 -0.30
N HIS A 981 24.30 11.12 -0.36
CA HIS A 981 23.93 12.41 -0.99
C HIS A 981 22.58 12.97 -0.49
N VAL A 982 22.30 12.80 0.81
CA VAL A 982 21.00 13.14 1.42
C VAL A 982 20.53 14.56 1.08
N PRO A 983 21.35 15.62 1.21
CA PRO A 983 20.91 16.99 0.90
C PRO A 983 20.50 17.17 -0.58
N THR A 984 21.23 16.56 -1.51
CA THR A 984 20.94 16.61 -2.95
C THR A 984 19.67 15.85 -3.30
N LEU A 985 19.41 14.73 -2.61
CA LEU A 985 18.13 14.02 -2.74
C LEU A 985 16.98 14.90 -2.24
N LEU A 986 17.12 15.53 -1.07
CA LEU A 986 16.07 16.40 -0.51
C LEU A 986 15.76 17.60 -1.41
N LYS A 987 16.77 18.25 -2.00
CA LYS A 987 16.57 19.30 -3.02
C LYS A 987 15.81 18.80 -4.25
N LYS A 988 16.12 17.60 -4.76
CA LYS A 988 15.38 17.01 -5.90
C LYS A 988 13.91 16.76 -5.58
N PHE A 989 13.55 16.63 -4.30
CA PHE A 989 12.18 16.51 -3.83
C PHE A 989 11.53 17.86 -3.47
N GLY A 990 12.17 18.99 -3.79
CA GLY A 990 11.60 20.34 -3.60
C GLY A 990 11.72 20.88 -2.17
N ILE A 991 12.58 20.28 -1.34
CA ILE A 991 12.90 20.80 0.01
C ILE A 991 14.13 21.70 -0.12
N GLU A 992 14.04 22.95 0.33
CA GLU A 992 15.14 23.93 0.21
C GLU A 992 15.83 24.24 1.55
N THR A 993 15.18 23.94 2.68
CA THR A 993 15.71 24.14 4.04
C THR A 993 15.32 22.99 4.97
N MET A 994 16.08 22.79 6.05
CA MET A 994 15.74 21.91 7.15
C MET A 994 15.68 22.71 8.46
N SER A 995 14.87 22.31 9.44
CA SER A 995 14.72 23.06 10.69
C SER A 995 14.70 22.17 11.92
N ALA A 996 15.44 22.59 12.95
CA ALA A 996 15.41 22.00 14.28
C ALA A 996 14.08 22.27 15.03
N TYR A 997 13.30 23.28 14.62
CA TYR A 997 12.06 23.65 15.29
C TYR A 997 10.96 22.61 15.10
N THR A 998 10.19 22.39 16.17
CA THR A 998 8.96 21.58 16.16
C THR A 998 7.81 22.46 16.67
N ASP A 999 6.83 22.76 15.82
CA ASP A 999 5.70 23.64 16.19
C ASP A 999 4.55 22.84 16.81
N VAL A 1000 3.92 23.38 17.86
CA VAL A 1000 2.69 22.87 18.48
C VAL A 1000 1.50 22.80 17.49
N ASN A 1001 1.47 23.69 16.50
CA ASN A 1001 0.46 23.74 15.44
C ASN A 1001 0.88 23.06 14.13
N ALA A 1002 1.99 22.30 14.14
CA ALA A 1002 2.56 21.70 12.94
C ALA A 1002 1.56 20.80 12.19
N GLY A 1003 1.61 20.87 10.85
CA GLY A 1003 0.84 20.02 9.95
C GLY A 1003 1.20 18.55 10.06
N TRP A 1004 0.42 17.69 9.40
CA TRP A 1004 0.56 16.23 9.49
C TRP A 1004 1.93 15.71 9.01
N LEU A 1005 2.53 16.35 8.00
CA LEU A 1005 3.84 15.97 7.45
C LEU A 1005 4.96 16.15 8.49
N ASP A 1006 4.93 17.25 9.25
CA ASP A 1006 5.91 17.54 10.31
C ASP A 1006 5.75 16.61 11.52
N LYS A 1007 4.52 16.21 11.86
CA LYS A 1007 4.26 15.24 12.93
C LYS A 1007 4.74 13.83 12.58
N ALA A 1008 4.57 13.42 11.32
CA ALA A 1008 5.12 12.17 10.80
C ALA A 1008 6.66 12.20 10.77
N LEU A 1009 7.25 13.32 10.31
CA LEU A 1009 8.70 13.53 10.33
C LEU A 1009 9.26 13.47 11.76
N ASN A 1010 8.61 14.11 12.74
CA ASN A 1010 9.02 14.07 14.15
C ASN A 1010 9.01 12.64 14.71
N THR A 1011 8.02 11.84 14.33
CA THR A 1011 7.92 10.44 14.78
C THR A 1011 9.01 9.58 14.16
N ALA A 1012 9.29 9.76 12.87
CA ALA A 1012 10.39 9.08 12.18
C ALA A 1012 11.77 9.49 12.71
N VAL A 1013 11.97 10.78 12.97
CA VAL A 1013 13.19 11.34 13.56
C VAL A 1013 13.39 10.84 14.98
N LYS A 1014 12.33 10.76 15.80
CA LYS A 1014 12.40 10.16 17.14
C LYS A 1014 12.83 8.70 17.09
N ALA A 1015 12.26 7.91 16.19
CA ALA A 1015 12.66 6.51 16.00
C ALA A 1015 14.11 6.40 15.54
N TYR A 1016 14.56 7.27 14.64
CA TYR A 1016 15.96 7.34 14.19
C TYR A 1016 16.93 7.69 15.32
N SER A 1017 16.63 8.71 16.12
CA SER A 1017 17.50 9.14 17.22
C SER A 1017 17.55 8.14 18.38
N ALA A 1018 16.45 7.43 18.65
CA ALA A 1018 16.41 6.34 19.62
C ALA A 1018 17.29 5.14 19.22
N VAL A 1019 17.34 4.80 17.93
CA VAL A 1019 18.24 3.74 17.39
C VAL A 1019 19.72 4.10 17.55
N LEU A 1020 20.04 5.39 17.72
CA LEU A 1020 21.40 5.92 17.80
C LEU A 1020 21.85 6.22 19.22
N GLY A 1021 21.11 5.79 20.25
CA GLY A 1021 21.50 6.00 21.65
C GLY A 1021 21.22 7.42 22.18
N SER A 1022 20.29 8.15 21.57
CA SER A 1022 19.86 9.45 22.10
C SER A 1022 18.80 9.24 23.20
N ASP A 1023 19.20 9.42 24.46
CA ASP A 1023 18.39 9.28 25.69
C ASP A 1023 17.41 10.45 25.93
N THR A 1024 16.93 11.11 24.87
CA THR A 1024 16.07 12.28 24.99
C THR A 1024 14.74 12.12 24.25
N ASN A 1025 13.66 12.38 24.98
CA ASN A 1025 12.32 12.55 24.43
C ASN A 1025 12.08 13.97 23.86
N ASP A 1026 13.09 14.83 23.90
CA ASP A 1026 13.02 16.19 23.39
C ASP A 1026 12.99 16.22 21.85
N PRO A 1027 11.90 16.72 21.22
CA PRO A 1027 11.76 16.71 19.76
C PRO A 1027 12.82 17.55 19.04
N ILE A 1028 13.31 18.63 19.67
CA ILE A 1028 14.29 19.54 19.08
C ILE A 1028 15.67 18.88 19.13
N ALA A 1029 16.06 18.31 20.27
CA ALA A 1029 17.29 17.53 20.39
C ALA A 1029 17.31 16.36 19.39
N ASN A 1030 16.17 15.65 19.23
CA ASN A 1030 16.04 14.57 18.26
C ASN A 1030 16.21 15.06 16.81
N ARG A 1031 15.64 16.21 16.45
CA ARG A 1031 15.85 16.82 15.13
C ARG A 1031 17.29 17.26 14.92
N VAL A 1032 17.92 17.84 15.93
CA VAL A 1032 19.34 18.26 15.88
C VAL A 1032 20.25 17.05 15.65
N THR A 1033 20.04 15.94 16.36
CA THR A 1033 20.77 14.68 16.13
C THR A 1033 20.54 14.12 14.72
N PHE A 1034 19.31 14.20 14.21
CA PHE A 1034 19.02 13.80 12.83
C PHE A 1034 19.71 14.71 11.79
N MET A 1035 19.73 16.02 12.00
CA MET A 1035 20.37 16.99 11.11
C MET A 1035 21.90 16.82 11.08
N PHE A 1036 22.51 16.46 12.21
CA PHE A 1036 23.95 16.33 12.33
C PHE A 1036 24.33 14.92 12.80
N SER A 1037 24.71 14.81 14.07
CA SER A 1037 24.98 13.59 14.84
C SER A 1037 24.79 13.95 16.32
N THR A 1038 25.13 13.06 17.25
CA THR A 1038 25.20 13.37 18.69
C THR A 1038 26.14 14.56 18.92
N LEU A 1039 25.60 15.64 19.49
CA LEU A 1039 26.35 16.89 19.66
C LEU A 1039 27.04 17.02 21.02
N TYR A 1040 26.67 16.28 22.05
CA TYR A 1040 27.16 16.51 23.41
C TYR A 1040 27.03 15.23 24.24
N GLU A 1041 27.84 15.12 25.30
CA GLU A 1041 27.58 14.18 26.36
C GLU A 1041 26.55 14.78 27.32
N LYS A 1042 25.45 14.05 27.57
CA LYS A 1042 24.33 14.53 28.41
C LYS A 1042 24.80 14.97 29.81
N GLU A 1043 25.79 14.28 30.36
CA GLU A 1043 26.37 14.58 31.67
C GLU A 1043 27.03 15.97 31.73
N ASN A 1044 27.49 16.51 30.59
CA ASN A 1044 28.17 17.79 30.50
C ASN A 1044 27.21 18.97 30.32
N ILE A 1045 25.92 18.73 30.04
CA ILE A 1045 24.91 19.77 29.83
C ILE A 1045 24.02 19.87 31.07
N ASP A 1046 23.84 21.08 31.61
CA ASP A 1046 22.87 21.31 32.69
C ASP A 1046 21.43 21.38 32.14
N GLU A 1047 20.46 21.11 33.01
CA GLU A 1047 19.04 21.02 32.64
C GLU A 1047 18.49 22.32 32.03
N LYS A 1048 18.91 23.50 32.51
CA LYS A 1048 18.43 24.78 31.98
C LYS A 1048 18.98 25.03 30.58
N THR A 1049 20.24 24.69 30.36
CA THR A 1049 20.89 24.78 29.05
C THR A 1049 20.22 23.83 28.06
N PHE A 1050 19.90 22.60 28.50
CA PHE A 1050 19.15 21.64 27.71
C PHE A 1050 17.76 22.15 27.30
N ASP A 1051 16.99 22.69 28.24
CA ASP A 1051 15.64 23.23 28.02
C ASP A 1051 15.64 24.43 27.03
N SER A 1052 16.76 25.14 26.92
CA SER A 1052 16.95 26.29 26.03
C SER A 1052 17.45 25.94 24.63
N PHE A 1053 17.54 24.66 24.25
CA PHE A 1053 18.01 24.27 22.90
C PHE A 1053 17.21 24.89 21.76
N HIS A 1054 15.92 25.11 21.98
CA HIS A 1054 15.05 25.80 21.03
C HIS A 1054 15.42 27.27 20.78
N GLU A 1055 16.20 27.90 21.66
CA GLU A 1055 16.75 29.25 21.44
C GLU A 1055 18.06 29.20 20.63
N MET A 1056 18.79 28.08 20.69
CA MET A 1056 20.15 27.95 20.16
C MET A 1056 20.20 27.28 18.78
N PHE A 1057 19.27 26.39 18.44
CA PHE A 1057 19.26 25.63 17.18
C PHE A 1057 18.06 25.99 16.31
N GLY A 1058 18.27 26.12 15.00
CA GLY A 1058 17.22 26.58 14.08
C GLY A 1058 17.30 26.03 12.66
N VAL A 1059 17.12 26.90 11.66
CA VAL A 1059 17.02 26.52 10.24
C VAL A 1059 18.40 26.36 9.59
N THR A 1060 18.51 25.47 8.60
CA THR A 1060 19.67 25.30 7.72
C THR A 1060 19.27 25.40 6.25
N ASN A 1061 20.09 26.09 5.46
CA ASN A 1061 19.98 26.06 4.00
C ASN A 1061 20.71 24.85 3.43
N LEU A 1062 20.19 24.27 2.35
CA LEU A 1062 20.74 23.02 1.81
C LEU A 1062 21.97 23.22 0.93
N THR A 1063 22.20 24.40 0.34
CA THR A 1063 23.42 24.67 -0.46
C THR A 1063 24.69 24.61 0.38
N THR A 1064 24.72 25.27 1.55
CA THR A 1064 25.87 25.17 2.46
C THR A 1064 26.02 23.72 2.95
N TYR A 1065 24.92 23.05 3.26
CA TYR A 1065 24.95 21.66 3.73
C TYR A 1065 25.51 20.69 2.67
N GLU A 1066 25.13 20.85 1.40
CA GLU A 1066 25.69 20.07 0.29
C GLU A 1066 27.22 20.19 0.22
N GLN A 1067 27.74 21.41 0.30
CA GLN A 1067 29.18 21.65 0.28
C GLN A 1067 29.88 21.04 1.50
N LEU A 1068 29.30 21.11 2.70
CA LEU A 1068 29.86 20.48 3.89
C LEU A 1068 29.92 18.95 3.74
N THR A 1069 28.87 18.32 3.17
CA THR A 1069 28.91 16.88 2.89
C THR A 1069 29.93 16.53 1.80
N LEU A 1070 30.15 17.41 0.82
CA LEU A 1070 31.20 17.26 -0.18
C LEU A 1070 32.58 17.27 0.46
N MET A 1071 32.88 18.27 1.28
CA MET A 1071 34.12 18.34 2.03
C MET A 1071 34.32 17.11 2.94
N SER A 1072 33.24 16.61 3.57
CA SER A 1072 33.32 15.38 4.38
C SER A 1072 33.61 14.12 3.57
N ARG A 1073 33.18 14.03 2.30
CA ARG A 1073 33.53 12.91 1.40
C ARG A 1073 34.99 12.99 0.97
N GLU A 1074 35.45 14.20 0.63
CA GLU A 1074 36.84 14.48 0.24
C GLU A 1074 37.80 14.46 1.44
N LYS A 1075 37.26 14.49 2.66
CA LYS A 1075 37.96 14.55 3.95
C LYS A 1075 38.80 15.81 4.16
N GLU A 1076 38.58 16.85 3.35
CA GLU A 1076 39.34 18.09 3.34
C GLU A 1076 38.56 19.24 2.68
N LEU A 1077 39.03 20.48 2.83
CA LEU A 1077 38.37 21.67 2.29
C LEU A 1077 38.25 21.63 0.75
N ARG A 1078 37.10 22.09 0.24
CA ARG A 1078 36.78 22.27 -1.18
C ARG A 1078 35.91 23.52 -1.39
N ASN A 1079 36.03 24.20 -2.52
CA ASN A 1079 35.01 25.19 -2.89
C ASN A 1079 33.66 24.50 -3.24
N ALA A 1080 32.63 25.29 -3.50
CA ALA A 1080 31.30 24.80 -3.86
C ALA A 1080 31.31 23.89 -5.11
N GLU A 1081 32.25 24.10 -6.01
CA GLU A 1081 32.47 23.30 -7.23
C GLU A 1081 33.24 22.00 -6.98
N GLY A 1082 33.80 21.79 -5.78
CA GLY A 1082 34.55 20.59 -5.41
C GLY A 1082 36.04 20.64 -5.74
N GLU A 1083 36.59 21.81 -6.03
CA GLU A 1083 37.99 22.06 -6.36
C GLU A 1083 38.82 22.41 -5.11
N ASP A 1084 40.11 22.02 -5.13
CA ASP A 1084 41.06 22.34 -4.07
C ASP A 1084 41.73 23.71 -4.29
N VAL A 1085 40.97 24.78 -4.03
CA VAL A 1085 41.47 26.16 -4.17
C VAL A 1085 42.06 26.74 -2.89
N TYR A 1086 41.89 26.06 -1.75
CA TYR A 1086 42.26 26.57 -0.43
C TYR A 1086 43.57 25.97 0.08
N LEU A 1087 43.69 24.64 0.16
CA LEU A 1087 44.84 23.96 0.78
C LEU A 1087 46.19 24.23 0.11
N PRO A 1088 46.30 24.52 -1.21
CA PRO A 1088 47.56 24.92 -1.82
C PRO A 1088 48.21 26.15 -1.15
N HIS A 1089 47.43 26.96 -0.43
CA HIS A 1089 47.92 28.15 0.27
C HIS A 1089 48.22 27.93 1.76
N ALA A 1090 48.06 26.70 2.29
CA ALA A 1090 48.21 26.41 3.72
C ALA A 1090 49.59 26.78 4.28
N LYS A 1091 50.66 26.57 3.49
CA LYS A 1091 52.02 26.93 3.91
C LYS A 1091 52.15 28.43 4.18
N ASP A 1092 51.68 29.27 3.28
CA ASP A 1092 51.93 30.71 3.34
C ASP A 1092 50.87 31.47 4.15
N ARG A 1093 49.61 31.00 4.17
CA ARG A 1093 48.46 31.75 4.71
C ARG A 1093 47.96 31.26 6.06
N LEU A 1094 48.32 30.04 6.47
CA LEU A 1094 48.09 29.55 7.84
C LEU A 1094 49.37 29.55 8.69
N ASN A 1095 50.41 30.27 8.24
CA ASN A 1095 51.63 30.49 9.02
C ASN A 1095 51.43 31.57 10.10
N ILE A 1096 50.44 31.35 10.96
CA ILE A 1096 50.16 32.14 12.16
C ILE A 1096 50.03 31.17 13.34
N PRO A 1097 50.14 31.65 14.59
CA PRO A 1097 49.82 30.83 15.74
C PRO A 1097 48.39 30.28 15.66
N MET A 1098 48.22 28.96 15.86
CA MET A 1098 46.88 28.34 15.92
C MET A 1098 46.75 27.32 17.05
N CYS A 1099 45.58 27.26 17.67
CA CYS A 1099 45.22 26.26 18.68
C CYS A 1099 44.02 25.44 18.21
N PHE A 1100 44.14 24.12 18.29
CA PHE A 1100 43.07 23.17 17.95
C PHE A 1100 42.52 22.54 19.23
N VAL A 1101 41.23 22.71 19.51
CA VAL A 1101 40.57 22.12 20.68
C VAL A 1101 39.46 21.20 20.19
N HIS A 1102 39.44 19.95 20.66
CA HIS A 1102 38.55 18.91 20.14
C HIS A 1102 38.04 18.01 21.27
N GLY A 1103 36.74 17.68 21.32
CA GLY A 1103 36.22 16.73 22.31
C GLY A 1103 36.49 15.28 21.92
N GLU A 1104 36.99 14.47 22.86
CA GLU A 1104 37.34 13.06 22.62
C GLU A 1104 36.18 12.26 22.00
N LYS A 1105 34.94 12.52 22.43
CA LYS A 1105 33.73 11.80 22.03
C LYS A 1105 32.93 12.49 20.91
N ASN A 1106 33.53 13.46 20.22
CA ASN A 1106 32.83 14.18 19.15
C ASN A 1106 32.50 13.26 17.95
N GLU A 1107 31.20 12.99 17.74
CA GLU A 1107 30.69 12.17 16.63
C GLU A 1107 30.37 12.97 15.36
N VAL A 1108 30.34 14.30 15.44
CA VAL A 1108 30.12 15.17 14.27
C VAL A 1108 31.38 15.20 13.41
N PHE A 1109 32.51 15.53 14.05
CA PHE A 1109 33.84 15.47 13.47
C PHE A 1109 34.74 14.69 14.43
N VAL A 1110 35.32 13.59 13.96
CA VAL A 1110 36.15 12.76 14.83
C VAL A 1110 37.46 13.48 15.17
N PRO A 1111 38.11 13.21 16.33
CA PRO A 1111 39.36 13.86 16.74
C PRO A 1111 40.48 13.84 15.69
N GLU A 1112 40.50 12.83 14.81
CA GLU A 1112 41.43 12.71 13.68
C GLU A 1112 41.40 13.95 12.75
N ALA A 1113 40.25 14.63 12.64
CA ALA A 1113 40.08 15.81 11.80
C ALA A 1113 41.08 16.93 12.18
N THR A 1114 41.10 17.35 13.44
CA THR A 1114 42.04 18.40 13.89
C THR A 1114 43.48 17.88 13.97
N GLU A 1115 43.67 16.59 14.26
CA GLU A 1115 45.00 15.97 14.28
C GLU A 1115 45.68 16.03 12.91
N ARG A 1116 44.94 15.70 11.85
CA ARG A 1116 45.46 15.72 10.47
C ARG A 1116 45.85 17.12 10.04
N THR A 1117 45.02 18.12 10.37
CA THR A 1117 45.34 19.53 10.06
C THR A 1117 46.56 19.99 10.85
N TYR A 1118 46.62 19.71 12.15
CA TYR A 1118 47.75 20.06 13.01
C TYR A 1118 49.07 19.47 12.49
N ASN A 1119 49.08 18.17 12.18
CA ASN A 1119 50.25 17.48 11.66
C ASN A 1119 50.69 18.04 10.29
N ARG A 1120 49.73 18.36 9.42
CA ARG A 1120 50.00 19.01 8.12
C ARG A 1120 50.68 20.37 8.32
N LEU A 1121 50.16 21.21 9.22
CA LEU A 1121 50.71 22.55 9.44
C LEU A 1121 52.08 22.52 10.12
N LYS A 1122 52.31 21.62 11.09
CA LYS A 1122 53.63 21.39 11.68
C LYS A 1122 54.66 20.94 10.64
N ALA A 1123 54.26 20.11 9.68
CA ALA A 1123 55.15 19.70 8.58
C ALA A 1123 55.45 20.84 7.60
N LEU A 1124 54.48 21.71 7.31
CA LEU A 1124 54.66 22.83 6.38
C LEU A 1124 55.43 24.01 7.00
N ASN A 1125 55.23 24.26 8.29
CA ASN A 1125 55.71 25.41 9.04
C ASN A 1125 56.25 24.96 10.43
N PRO A 1126 57.40 24.27 10.50
CA PRO A 1126 57.90 23.64 11.73
C PRO A 1126 58.22 24.62 12.86
N GLU A 1127 58.67 25.83 12.51
CA GLU A 1127 59.00 26.91 13.46
C GLU A 1127 57.76 27.66 13.98
N GLN A 1128 56.58 27.42 13.40
CA GLN A 1128 55.35 28.09 13.80
C GLN A 1128 54.69 27.40 15.01
N HIS A 1129 54.05 28.23 15.81
CA HIS A 1129 53.43 27.84 17.06
C HIS A 1129 52.01 27.31 16.85
N TYR A 1130 51.90 25.99 16.65
CA TYR A 1130 50.64 25.26 16.70
C TYR A 1130 50.53 24.45 17.98
N GLU A 1131 49.35 24.47 18.63
CA GLU A 1131 48.99 23.68 19.81
C GLU A 1131 47.72 22.86 19.52
N ARG A 1132 47.58 21.66 20.12
CA ARG A 1132 46.38 20.82 20.00
C ARG A 1132 46.02 20.19 21.35
N HIS A 1133 44.74 20.27 21.70
CA HIS A 1133 44.16 19.74 22.93
C HIS A 1133 42.96 18.85 22.60
N VAL A 1134 42.95 17.63 23.14
CA VAL A 1134 41.79 16.73 23.12
C VAL A 1134 41.22 16.68 24.52
N ILE A 1135 39.94 17.01 24.66
CA ILE A 1135 39.27 17.10 25.95
C ILE A 1135 38.58 15.76 26.23
N GLU A 1136 39.07 15.04 27.24
CA GLU A 1136 38.55 13.73 27.67
C GLU A 1136 37.08 13.85 28.10
N GLY A 1137 36.24 12.91 27.66
CA GLY A 1137 34.84 12.85 28.09
C GLY A 1137 33.94 13.97 27.55
N TYR A 1138 34.40 14.79 26.61
CA TYR A 1138 33.60 15.83 25.95
C TYR A 1138 33.23 15.46 24.51
N GLY A 1139 32.02 15.83 24.10
CA GLY A 1139 31.51 15.73 22.73
C GLY A 1139 31.81 16.96 21.87
N HIS A 1140 30.86 17.38 21.03
CA HIS A 1140 31.05 18.48 20.08
C HIS A 1140 30.74 19.87 20.68
N GLN A 1141 29.51 20.06 21.14
CA GLN A 1141 28.94 21.33 21.55
C GLN A 1141 29.13 21.59 23.05
N ASP A 1142 29.21 20.55 23.87
CA ASP A 1142 29.50 20.63 25.31
C ASP A 1142 30.89 21.21 25.62
N CYS A 1143 31.84 21.22 24.68
CA CYS A 1143 33.06 22.02 24.82
C CYS A 1143 32.82 23.55 24.84
N VAL A 1144 31.66 24.01 24.36
CA VAL A 1144 31.28 25.43 24.23
C VAL A 1144 30.15 25.81 25.17
N ILE A 1145 29.14 24.95 25.37
CA ILE A 1145 27.97 25.24 26.22
C ILE A 1145 27.89 24.36 27.46
N GLY A 1146 28.92 23.53 27.71
CA GLY A 1146 28.94 22.61 28.83
C GLY A 1146 29.02 23.32 30.18
N LYS A 1147 28.35 22.75 31.18
CA LYS A 1147 28.22 23.32 32.53
C LYS A 1147 29.54 23.51 33.27
N ASN A 1148 30.60 22.82 32.85
CA ASN A 1148 31.96 22.88 33.40
C ASN A 1148 33.02 23.31 32.36
N ALA A 1149 32.60 23.77 31.16
CA ALA A 1149 33.52 24.07 30.07
C ALA A 1149 34.49 25.23 30.40
N ASP A 1150 34.10 26.14 31.29
CA ASP A 1150 34.96 27.19 31.84
C ASP A 1150 36.18 26.65 32.58
N ARG A 1151 36.00 25.53 33.29
CA ARG A 1151 37.06 24.87 34.06
C ARG A 1151 37.88 23.94 33.19
N ASP A 1152 37.19 23.10 32.42
CA ASP A 1152 37.82 21.92 31.80
C ASP A 1152 38.37 22.23 30.41
N VAL A 1153 37.89 23.29 29.75
CA VAL A 1153 38.19 23.58 28.33
C VAL A 1153 38.81 24.96 28.12
N TRP A 1154 38.17 26.02 28.59
CA TRP A 1154 38.51 27.39 28.16
C TRP A 1154 39.82 27.93 28.73
N HIS A 1155 40.41 27.29 29.73
CA HIS A 1155 41.75 27.62 30.20
C HIS A 1155 42.83 27.39 29.12
N HIS A 1156 42.67 26.38 28.25
CA HIS A 1156 43.55 26.19 27.08
C HIS A 1156 43.41 27.33 26.07
N VAL A 1157 42.20 27.84 25.89
CA VAL A 1157 41.89 28.95 24.98
C VAL A 1157 42.56 30.23 25.48
N VAL A 1158 42.35 30.60 26.73
CA VAL A 1158 42.95 31.81 27.31
C VAL A 1158 44.46 31.70 27.36
N ALA A 1159 45.04 30.55 27.74
CA ALA A 1159 46.49 30.36 27.75
C ALA A 1159 47.11 30.60 26.35
N PHE A 1160 46.46 30.10 25.30
CA PHE A 1160 46.88 30.35 23.93
C PHE A 1160 46.69 31.82 23.53
N LEU A 1161 45.53 32.42 23.80
CA LEU A 1161 45.24 33.81 23.45
C LEU A 1161 46.19 34.78 24.17
N ASP A 1162 46.51 34.53 25.45
CA ASP A 1162 47.45 35.34 26.24
C ASP A 1162 48.87 35.29 25.68
N LYS A 1163 49.31 34.11 25.23
CA LYS A 1163 50.65 33.93 24.64
C LYS A 1163 50.82 34.68 23.32
N ASN A 1164 49.72 34.96 22.63
CA ASN A 1164 49.71 35.61 21.32
C ASN A 1164 49.00 36.98 21.35
N ASN A 1165 48.80 37.54 22.54
CA ASN A 1165 48.15 38.83 22.70
C ASN A 1165 49.09 40.02 22.48
#